data_AF-A0A7S4VM53-F1
#
_entry.id   AF-A0A7S4VM53-F1
#
_cell.length_a   1.000
_cell.length_b   1.000
_cell.length_c   1.000
_cell.angle_alpha   90.00
_cell.angle_beta   90.00
_cell.angle_gamma   90.00
#
_symmetry.space_group_name_H-M   'P 1'
#
loop_
_entity.id
_entity.type
_entity.pdbx_description
1 polymer ?
#
loop_
_entity_poly.entity_id
_entity_poly.type
_entity_poly.pdbx_seq_one_letter_code
_entity_poly.pdbx_strand_id
1 'polypeptide(L)'
;EEVVDEDGMEKEKEEENPNGGDVISSFEVEKKKKKQSQLVENQQLTDALCPVIIATARLSRCFADSMLSFLFEQFHRLLLSNNNSQQQHRYNSLKVVCRLISFLASAQPQSVLMHMEDLQELSEFVLNNCSDDDGDVKGGSSSKNTVKNDKNNKDGNVMMADIIAACLSCKMAFHSPSVEGALKCESLTRSLLFHNDNKKDTATTATRLSAWTIFQLARHAYTTANFGIAHDLFTQKLLSTSSSTEKSYLWLSALSKTAKAEDIISKEGILGVSRASMLLDSSIAHIQSLSSLSGVGSQLDDYGGDDDEDEDDNENPFSFQLHLLHHRLDFLNLCVTARGLCAEMKLTGSVPTKGTRSFLHQRNACHCFYALASRYFRLYSLHGIMHTQQTRTSLRMLYALCRFMGDALSKVFAEAVVGSSGGSNASRLSRIHSLATSPWPVGDSTHPASNLIRILKEKVIEPMGESIDPIVRASVIIQVLDTVLMCPVPSPRGFLSIKPPSRAELRMSGHPNSVSPVKCEEGEGCEKMDDEAEVLDVLPGLPCTVYISGKVPRSYFQKADLSFSQVVLWHKVHYDGPLDRADGDDQDGGEEQQSEVDGAGGNNDDSSMNLSAEDGEDENRTDSPIATALLPNGRFFFSIEWVAPRHRDGYYRMQVRLGCRDVRFAEWEISTLPNTDTIFLCVKSRSDDESGSLSGV
;
A
#
# COMPACT_ATOMS: atom_id res chain seq x y z
N GLU A 1 40.72 8.36 -9.58
CA GLU A 1 42.16 8.56 -9.82
C GLU A 1 42.31 9.80 -10.68
N GLU A 2 42.60 10.94 -10.05
CA GLU A 2 43.29 12.10 -10.64
C GLU A 2 43.33 13.16 -9.53
N VAL A 3 44.40 13.11 -8.74
CA VAL A 3 44.93 14.29 -8.07
C VAL A 3 46.38 14.33 -8.51
N VAL A 4 46.65 15.26 -9.42
CA VAL A 4 47.99 15.59 -9.89
C VAL A 4 48.80 16.15 -8.73
N ASP A 5 50.00 15.61 -8.56
CA ASP A 5 51.04 16.10 -7.66
C ASP A 5 51.37 17.58 -7.98
N GLU A 6 51.12 18.48 -7.03
CA GLU A 6 51.75 19.80 -6.97
C GLU A 6 52.80 19.79 -5.86
N ASP A 7 53.93 19.13 -6.14
CA ASP A 7 55.21 19.40 -5.50
C ASP A 7 56.09 20.14 -6.51
N GLY A 8 56.25 21.46 -6.35
CA GLY A 8 57.18 22.22 -7.18
C GLY A 8 57.11 23.74 -7.00
N MET A 9 58.25 24.30 -6.58
CA MET A 9 58.63 25.73 -6.48
C MET A 9 58.13 26.48 -5.22
N GLU A 10 58.93 27.30 -4.53
CA GLU A 10 60.35 27.65 -4.63
C GLU A 10 60.76 28.26 -3.27
N LYS A 11 62.05 28.16 -2.95
CA LYS A 11 62.67 28.87 -1.84
C LYS A 11 62.79 30.36 -2.20
N GLU A 12 62.23 31.25 -1.39
CA GLU A 12 62.78 32.60 -1.22
C GLU A 12 62.93 32.96 0.26
N LYS A 13 63.99 33.72 0.49
CA LYS A 13 64.61 34.06 1.78
C LYS A 13 63.89 35.20 2.49
N GLU A 14 64.07 35.20 3.81
CA GLU A 14 64.21 36.33 4.75
C GLU A 14 63.58 37.69 4.39
N GLU A 15 62.68 38.18 5.24
CA GLU A 15 62.95 39.39 6.02
C GLU A 15 61.97 39.53 7.20
N GLU A 16 62.53 39.88 8.36
CA GLU A 16 61.80 40.18 9.58
C GLU A 16 60.97 41.46 9.42
N ASN A 17 59.69 41.43 9.79
CA ASN A 17 58.98 42.63 10.22
C ASN A 17 57.79 42.28 11.14
N PRO A 18 57.70 42.86 12.36
CA PRO A 18 56.57 42.64 13.26
C PRO A 18 55.59 43.81 13.15
N ASN A 19 54.49 43.63 12.40
CA ASN A 19 53.17 44.25 12.62
C ASN A 19 52.31 44.13 11.35
N GLY A 20 51.11 43.57 11.49
CA GLY A 20 50.08 43.64 10.43
C GLY A 20 49.15 42.44 10.40
N GLY A 21 48.30 42.28 11.42
CA GLY A 21 47.13 41.41 11.33
C GLY A 21 46.08 42.04 10.41
N ASP A 22 45.74 41.33 9.32
CA ASP A 22 44.36 41.23 8.76
C ASP A 22 44.30 40.54 7.38
N VAL A 23 45.44 40.16 6.76
CA VAL A 23 45.43 39.57 5.41
C VAL A 23 45.12 38.05 5.41
N ILE A 24 45.30 37.35 6.54
CA ILE A 24 45.16 35.89 6.64
C ILE A 24 43.68 35.42 6.58
N SER A 25 42.71 36.30 6.89
CA SER A 25 41.28 35.94 6.89
C SER A 25 40.69 35.78 5.49
N SER A 26 41.19 36.51 4.49
CA SER A 26 40.65 36.46 3.12
C SER A 26 41.01 35.16 2.39
N PHE A 27 42.23 34.66 2.59
CA PHE A 27 42.74 33.44 1.95
C PHE A 27 42.09 32.16 2.52
N GLU A 28 41.76 32.14 3.81
CA GLU A 28 41.02 31.02 4.43
C GLU A 28 39.57 30.96 3.97
N VAL A 29 38.92 32.11 3.78
CA VAL A 29 37.53 32.19 3.28
C VAL A 29 37.44 31.70 1.83
N GLU A 30 38.44 32.02 1.01
CA GLU A 30 38.47 31.60 -0.40
C GLU A 30 38.79 30.09 -0.54
N LYS A 31 39.69 29.54 0.30
CA LYS A 31 39.91 28.08 0.40
C LYS A 31 38.66 27.33 0.88
N LYS A 32 37.91 27.88 1.85
CA LYS A 32 36.64 27.29 2.32
C LYS A 32 35.56 27.32 1.23
N LYS A 33 35.42 28.42 0.48
CA LYS A 33 34.51 28.51 -0.67
C LYS A 33 34.85 27.52 -1.78
N LYS A 34 36.13 27.38 -2.16
CA LYS A 34 36.56 26.39 -3.16
C LYS A 34 36.28 24.95 -2.73
N LYS A 35 36.57 24.60 -1.46
CA LYS A 35 36.24 23.28 -0.91
C LYS A 35 34.73 22.99 -0.89
N GLN A 36 33.91 23.99 -0.58
CA GLN A 36 32.46 23.82 -0.53
C GLN A 36 31.85 23.73 -1.94
N SER A 37 32.40 24.46 -2.92
CA SER A 37 32.02 24.34 -4.33
C SER A 37 32.33 22.95 -4.90
N GLN A 38 33.53 22.41 -4.65
CA GLN A 38 33.89 21.06 -5.07
C GLN A 38 33.01 19.97 -4.42
N LEU A 39 32.58 20.17 -3.17
CA LEU A 39 31.69 19.24 -2.48
C LEU A 39 30.29 19.21 -3.10
N VAL A 40 29.79 20.36 -3.56
CA VAL A 40 28.51 20.47 -4.28
C VAL A 40 28.59 19.85 -5.67
N GLU A 41 29.69 20.08 -6.40
CA GLU A 41 29.94 19.48 -7.71
C GLU A 41 30.04 17.94 -7.64
N ASN A 42 30.78 17.41 -6.65
CA ASN A 42 30.88 15.97 -6.44
C ASN A 42 29.54 15.34 -6.03
N GLN A 43 28.70 16.05 -5.27
CA GLN A 43 27.35 15.59 -4.92
C GLN A 43 26.46 15.53 -6.18
N GLN A 44 26.49 16.56 -7.02
CA GLN A 44 25.73 16.61 -8.28
C GLN A 44 26.19 15.52 -9.27
N LEU A 45 27.50 15.28 -9.36
CA LEU A 45 28.07 14.22 -10.20
C LEU A 45 27.64 12.82 -9.71
N THR A 46 27.60 12.62 -8.39
CA THR A 46 27.13 11.36 -7.77
C THR A 46 25.65 11.13 -8.03
N ASP A 47 24.84 12.18 -7.92
CA ASP A 47 23.40 12.13 -8.17
C ASP A 47 23.09 11.89 -9.67
N ALA A 48 23.95 12.38 -10.58
CA ALA A 48 23.85 12.15 -12.02
C ALA A 48 24.35 10.76 -12.47
N LEU A 49 25.41 10.24 -11.86
CA LEU A 49 26.01 8.94 -12.20
C LEU A 49 25.25 7.76 -11.61
N CYS A 50 24.61 7.92 -10.44
CA CYS A 50 23.85 6.84 -9.80
C CYS A 50 22.84 6.19 -10.77
N PRO A 51 21.95 6.92 -11.47
CA PRO A 51 21.00 6.33 -12.42
C PRO A 51 21.64 5.52 -13.56
N VAL A 52 22.81 5.95 -14.05
CA VAL A 52 23.55 5.27 -15.14
C VAL A 52 24.17 3.98 -14.62
N ILE A 53 24.86 4.04 -13.48
CA ILE A 53 25.43 2.89 -12.78
C ILE A 53 24.34 1.85 -12.49
N ILE A 54 23.17 2.33 -12.05
CA ILE A 54 21.97 1.55 -11.77
C ILE A 54 21.45 0.84 -13.02
N ALA A 55 21.32 1.56 -14.14
CA ALA A 55 20.85 0.99 -15.40
C ALA A 55 21.83 -0.08 -15.92
N THR A 56 23.13 0.18 -15.85
CA THR A 56 24.18 -0.74 -16.32
C THR A 56 24.28 -1.99 -15.43
N ALA A 57 24.15 -1.86 -14.11
CA ALA A 57 24.15 -3.01 -13.18
C ALA A 57 22.93 -3.92 -13.35
N ARG A 58 21.79 -3.40 -13.82
CA ARG A 58 20.63 -4.22 -14.19
C ARG A 58 20.86 -5.04 -15.46
N LEU A 59 21.75 -4.57 -16.33
CA LEU A 59 22.00 -5.18 -17.65
C LEU A 59 23.15 -6.21 -17.64
N SER A 60 24.07 -6.15 -16.67
CA SER A 60 25.24 -7.03 -16.63
C SER A 60 25.58 -7.50 -15.20
N ARG A 61 25.50 -8.82 -14.99
CA ARG A 61 25.89 -9.49 -13.73
C ARG A 61 27.38 -9.30 -13.42
N CYS A 62 28.26 -9.48 -14.41
CA CYS A 62 29.70 -9.29 -14.22
C CYS A 62 30.05 -7.86 -13.80
N PHE A 63 29.33 -6.87 -14.34
CA PHE A 63 29.50 -5.47 -13.92
C PHE A 63 29.02 -5.25 -12.48
N ALA A 64 27.91 -5.87 -12.08
CA ALA A 64 27.44 -5.81 -10.70
C ALA A 64 28.42 -6.47 -9.72
N ASP A 65 29.00 -7.63 -10.06
CA ASP A 65 30.00 -8.33 -9.23
C ASP A 65 31.27 -7.48 -9.06
N SER A 66 31.86 -6.99 -10.16
CA SER A 66 33.06 -6.14 -10.09
C SER A 66 32.81 -4.83 -9.35
N MET A 67 31.62 -4.26 -9.50
CA MET A 67 31.27 -3.02 -8.82
C MET A 67 30.93 -3.23 -7.35
N LEU A 68 30.36 -4.36 -6.96
CA LEU A 68 30.20 -4.73 -5.55
C LEU A 68 31.56 -4.92 -4.90
N SER A 69 32.46 -5.69 -5.53
CA SER A 69 33.85 -5.84 -5.05
C SER A 69 34.53 -4.49 -4.88
N PHE A 70 34.43 -3.60 -5.88
CA PHE A 70 34.95 -2.24 -5.78
C PHE A 70 34.31 -1.42 -4.66
N LEU A 71 32.99 -1.46 -4.53
CA LEU A 71 32.27 -0.73 -3.48
C LEU A 71 32.61 -1.23 -2.09
N PHE A 72 32.77 -2.55 -1.90
CA PHE A 72 33.24 -3.14 -0.65
C PHE A 72 34.68 -2.72 -0.35
N GLU A 73 35.56 -2.71 -1.35
CA GLU A 73 36.92 -2.22 -1.20
C GLU A 73 36.95 -0.72 -0.81
N GLN A 74 36.15 0.11 -1.47
CA GLN A 74 36.03 1.53 -1.11
C GLN A 74 35.43 1.72 0.27
N PHE A 75 34.44 0.91 0.64
CA PHE A 75 33.85 0.91 1.97
C PHE A 75 34.90 0.59 3.04
N HIS A 76 35.72 -0.44 2.80
CA HIS A 76 36.81 -0.85 3.67
C HIS A 76 37.90 0.24 3.78
N ARG A 77 38.30 0.85 2.65
CA ARG A 77 39.25 1.97 2.63
C ARG A 77 38.72 3.19 3.38
N LEU A 78 37.42 3.49 3.26
CA LEU A 78 36.77 4.59 3.98
C LEU A 78 36.68 4.33 5.49
N LEU A 79 36.45 3.09 5.90
CA LEU A 79 36.46 2.69 7.31
C LEU A 79 37.84 2.74 7.95
N LEU A 80 38.88 2.28 7.23
CA LEU A 80 40.26 2.26 7.74
C LEU A 80 40.95 3.64 7.73
N SER A 81 40.39 4.62 7.02
CA SER A 81 40.96 5.95 6.91
C SER A 81 40.85 6.69 8.26
N ASN A 82 41.98 7.01 8.89
CA ASN A 82 42.04 7.54 10.27
C ASN A 82 42.19 9.07 10.38
N ASN A 83 42.11 9.81 9.26
CA ASN A 83 42.23 11.29 9.27
C ASN A 83 40.99 11.97 9.85
N ASN A 84 41.07 12.54 11.06
CA ASN A 84 39.96 13.24 11.72
C ASN A 84 39.45 14.50 10.99
N SER A 85 40.25 15.10 10.09
CA SER A 85 39.90 16.33 9.37
C SER A 85 38.87 16.16 8.23
N GLN A 86 38.45 14.92 7.92
CA GLN A 86 37.54 14.62 6.80
C GLN A 86 36.30 13.79 7.19
N GLN A 87 35.90 13.79 8.47
CA GLN A 87 34.79 12.95 8.95
C GLN A 87 33.47 13.15 8.19
N GLN A 88 33.07 14.40 7.92
CA GLN A 88 31.82 14.66 7.20
C GLN A 88 31.85 14.15 5.75
N HIS A 89 33.02 14.25 5.09
CA HIS A 89 33.20 13.74 3.74
C HIS A 89 33.17 12.21 3.71
N ARG A 90 33.83 11.56 4.70
CA ARG A 90 33.73 10.10 4.87
C ARG A 90 32.30 9.66 5.09
N TYR A 91 31.55 10.35 5.95
CA TYR A 91 30.15 10.04 6.22
C TYR A 91 29.30 10.10 4.93
N ASN A 92 29.42 11.18 4.15
CA ASN A 92 28.71 11.31 2.89
C ASN A 92 29.11 10.21 1.89
N SER A 93 30.41 9.88 1.83
CA SER A 93 30.93 8.82 0.96
C SER A 93 30.41 7.44 1.38
N LEU A 94 30.43 7.13 2.68
CA LEU A 94 29.94 5.88 3.24
C LEU A 94 28.44 5.72 2.96
N LYS A 95 27.67 6.79 3.15
CA LYS A 95 26.22 6.82 2.86
C LYS A 95 25.92 6.56 1.38
N VAL A 96 26.72 7.11 0.48
CA VAL A 96 26.62 6.85 -0.97
C VAL A 96 26.95 5.39 -1.27
N VAL A 97 28.05 4.86 -0.72
CA VAL A 97 28.46 3.47 -0.92
C VAL A 97 27.40 2.50 -0.39
N CYS A 98 26.83 2.72 0.81
CA CYS A 98 25.75 1.89 1.33
C CYS A 98 24.48 1.96 0.49
N ARG A 99 24.14 3.14 -0.03
CA ARG A 99 23.00 3.28 -0.96
C ARG A 99 23.25 2.49 -2.23
N LEU A 100 24.46 2.53 -2.78
CA LEU A 100 24.85 1.77 -3.95
C LEU A 100 24.85 0.26 -3.69
N ILE A 101 25.43 -0.21 -2.58
CA ILE A 101 25.40 -1.63 -2.18
C ILE A 101 23.95 -2.08 -1.96
N SER A 102 23.15 -1.31 -1.23
CA SER A 102 21.73 -1.59 -1.01
C SER A 102 20.99 -1.69 -2.34
N PHE A 103 21.28 -0.79 -3.29
CA PHE A 103 20.65 -0.80 -4.60
C PHE A 103 21.07 -2.02 -5.43
N LEU A 104 22.36 -2.33 -5.45
CA LEU A 104 22.90 -3.51 -6.13
C LEU A 104 22.36 -4.80 -5.51
N ALA A 105 22.15 -4.85 -4.20
CA ALA A 105 21.47 -5.96 -3.53
C ALA A 105 20.02 -6.15 -3.99
N SER A 106 19.29 -5.07 -4.27
CA SER A 106 17.95 -5.18 -4.86
C SER A 106 17.96 -5.55 -6.35
N ALA A 107 19.02 -5.22 -7.08
CA ALA A 107 19.11 -5.47 -8.53
C ALA A 107 19.68 -6.87 -8.85
N GLN A 108 20.68 -7.33 -8.09
CA GLN A 108 21.43 -8.56 -8.29
C GLN A 108 21.74 -9.22 -6.93
N PRO A 109 20.75 -9.79 -6.23
CA PRO A 109 20.93 -10.31 -4.88
C PRO A 109 21.91 -11.49 -4.78
N GLN A 110 22.06 -12.31 -5.83
CA GLN A 110 23.02 -13.41 -5.84
C GLN A 110 24.48 -12.93 -5.80
N SER A 111 24.77 -11.81 -6.46
CA SER A 111 26.09 -11.18 -6.47
C SER A 111 26.49 -10.70 -5.07
N VAL A 112 25.54 -10.13 -4.33
CA VAL A 112 25.79 -9.65 -2.96
C VAL A 112 25.96 -10.80 -1.97
N LEU A 113 25.26 -11.92 -2.18
CA LEU A 113 25.42 -13.13 -1.36
C LEU A 113 26.84 -13.72 -1.42
N MET A 114 27.56 -13.56 -2.53
CA MET A 114 28.96 -13.98 -2.65
C MET A 114 29.91 -13.14 -1.77
N HIS A 115 29.47 -11.96 -1.35
CA HIS A 115 30.21 -11.03 -0.47
C HIS A 115 29.62 -10.97 0.95
N MET A 116 28.83 -11.98 1.34
CA MET A 116 28.27 -12.08 2.71
C MET A 116 29.35 -12.29 3.77
N GLU A 117 30.39 -13.05 3.45
CA GLU A 117 31.55 -13.22 4.32
C GLU A 117 32.27 -11.88 4.50
N ASP A 118 32.43 -11.08 3.43
CA ASP A 118 33.00 -9.73 3.54
C ASP A 118 32.15 -8.80 4.42
N LEU A 119 30.81 -8.87 4.32
CA LEU A 119 29.91 -8.12 5.20
C LEU A 119 29.98 -8.59 6.66
N GLN A 120 30.15 -9.89 6.87
CA GLN A 120 30.28 -10.47 8.20
C GLN A 120 31.63 -10.14 8.82
N GLU A 121 32.74 -10.32 8.09
CA GLU A 121 34.09 -9.91 8.48
C GLU A 121 34.14 -8.41 8.78
N LEU A 122 33.46 -7.60 7.99
CA LEU A 122 33.34 -6.16 8.22
C LEU A 122 32.57 -5.85 9.50
N SER A 123 31.49 -6.58 9.80
CA SER A 123 30.76 -6.44 11.06
C SER A 123 31.59 -6.90 12.26
N GLU A 124 32.32 -8.02 12.13
CA GLU A 124 33.21 -8.55 13.15
C GLU A 124 34.44 -7.65 13.36
N PHE A 125 34.97 -7.04 12.29
CA PHE A 125 36.04 -6.05 12.34
C PHE A 125 35.59 -4.79 13.07
N VAL A 126 34.38 -4.29 12.80
CA VAL A 126 33.80 -3.16 13.54
C VAL A 126 33.61 -3.52 15.02
N LEU A 127 33.13 -4.73 15.33
CA LEU A 127 32.93 -5.19 16.70
C LEU A 127 34.24 -5.39 17.48
N ASN A 128 35.26 -6.00 16.87
CA ASN A 128 36.55 -6.32 17.51
C ASN A 128 37.43 -5.09 17.73
N ASN A 129 37.39 -4.09 16.84
CA ASN A 129 38.12 -2.84 17.05
C ASN A 129 37.48 -1.92 18.12
N CYS A 130 36.35 -2.33 18.70
CA CYS A 130 35.68 -1.62 19.79
C CYS A 130 35.95 -2.22 21.18
N SER A 131 36.50 -3.43 21.27
CA SER A 131 36.68 -4.16 22.53
C SER A 131 38.06 -3.99 23.18
N ASP A 132 39.05 -3.45 22.47
CA ASP A 132 40.46 -3.58 22.87
C ASP A 132 41.07 -2.37 23.60
N ASP A 133 40.26 -1.48 24.17
CA ASP A 133 40.77 -0.29 24.90
C ASP A 133 40.72 -0.43 26.43
N ASP A 134 40.69 -1.66 26.95
CA ASP A 134 41.03 -2.00 28.35
C ASP A 134 42.50 -2.47 28.43
N GLY A 135 43.39 -1.64 27.90
CA GLY A 135 44.82 -1.73 28.18
C GLY A 135 45.10 -1.29 29.61
N ASP A 136 45.46 -2.24 30.47
CA ASP A 136 45.86 -2.07 31.86
C ASP A 136 47.12 -1.18 31.97
N VAL A 137 46.96 0.15 31.93
CA VAL A 137 48.05 1.11 32.11
C VAL A 137 48.37 1.23 33.60
N LYS A 138 49.22 0.34 34.08
CA LYS A 138 50.00 0.56 35.31
C LYS A 138 51.08 1.61 35.05
N GLY A 139 50.92 2.76 35.71
CA GLY A 139 52.02 3.63 36.12
C GLY A 139 52.35 4.77 35.16
N GLY A 140 52.14 5.99 35.64
CA GLY A 140 52.67 7.19 34.98
C GLY A 140 51.79 8.41 35.18
N SER A 141 52.00 9.10 36.30
CA SER A 141 51.46 10.44 36.54
C SER A 141 51.95 11.45 35.50
N SER A 142 51.04 12.11 34.77
CA SER A 142 51.06 13.57 34.46
C SER A 142 50.21 13.88 33.23
N SER A 143 49.55 15.04 33.27
CA SER A 143 48.78 15.70 32.19
C SER A 143 47.34 15.21 31.94
N LYS A 144 46.43 15.69 32.80
CA LYS A 144 44.99 15.76 32.52
C LYS A 144 44.72 17.07 31.78
N ASN A 145 44.27 16.99 30.53
CA ASN A 145 43.17 17.77 29.93
C ASN A 145 43.29 17.77 28.39
N THR A 146 42.62 16.82 27.71
CA THR A 146 42.12 16.94 26.30
C THR A 146 41.48 15.67 25.72
N VAL A 147 41.55 14.50 26.38
CA VAL A 147 41.15 13.20 25.77
C VAL A 147 39.62 12.91 25.76
N LYS A 148 38.77 13.79 26.30
CA LYS A 148 37.32 13.51 26.38
C LYS A 148 36.53 13.64 25.06
N ASN A 149 37.08 14.29 24.03
CA ASN A 149 36.34 14.49 22.77
C ASN A 149 36.48 13.34 21.75
N ASP A 150 37.55 12.53 21.80
CA ASP A 150 37.76 11.47 20.79
C ASP A 150 36.92 10.20 21.05
N LYS A 151 36.62 9.86 22.31
CA LYS A 151 35.77 8.68 22.63
C LYS A 151 34.33 8.83 22.13
N ASN A 152 33.73 10.01 22.30
CA ASN A 152 32.35 10.25 21.85
C ASN A 152 32.20 10.16 20.32
N ASN A 153 33.28 10.42 19.57
CA ASN A 153 33.24 10.47 18.11
C ASN A 153 33.49 9.09 17.47
N LYS A 154 34.28 8.21 18.12
CA LYS A 154 34.44 6.81 17.72
C LYS A 154 33.14 6.01 17.94
N ASP A 155 32.49 6.21 19.07
CA ASP A 155 31.23 5.52 19.41
C ASP A 155 30.09 5.80 18.41
N GLY A 156 30.02 7.03 17.87
CA GLY A 156 29.01 7.41 16.88
C GLY A 156 29.18 6.73 15.51
N ASN A 157 30.42 6.46 15.08
CA ASN A 157 30.71 5.82 13.80
C ASN A 157 30.40 4.31 13.83
N VAL A 158 30.69 3.65 14.95
CA VAL A 158 30.41 2.22 15.18
C VAL A 158 28.91 1.95 15.16
N MET A 159 28.16 2.74 15.92
CA MET A 159 26.70 2.67 16.00
C MET A 159 26.02 2.86 14.63
N MET A 160 26.60 3.69 13.77
CA MET A 160 26.07 3.91 12.43
C MET A 160 26.41 2.77 11.47
N ALA A 161 27.60 2.17 11.56
CA ALA A 161 27.95 0.96 10.83
C ALA A 161 27.00 -0.18 11.19
N ASP A 162 26.65 -0.35 12.48
CA ASP A 162 25.70 -1.37 12.94
C ASP A 162 24.28 -1.14 12.39
N ILE A 163 23.80 0.11 12.39
CA ILE A 163 22.48 0.47 11.80
C ILE A 163 22.45 0.13 10.30
N ILE A 164 23.52 0.46 9.58
CA ILE A 164 23.61 0.21 8.15
C ILE A 164 23.70 -1.30 7.89
N ALA A 165 24.53 -2.01 8.62
CA ALA A 165 24.66 -3.47 8.54
C ALA A 165 23.33 -4.16 8.84
N ALA A 166 22.59 -3.72 9.86
CA ALA A 166 21.24 -4.22 10.16
C ALA A 166 20.24 -3.92 9.02
N CYS A 167 20.25 -2.71 8.45
CA CYS A 167 19.38 -2.35 7.33
C CYS A 167 19.68 -3.15 6.05
N LEU A 168 20.97 -3.34 5.76
CA LEU A 168 21.45 -4.13 4.62
C LEU A 168 21.10 -5.59 4.82
N SER A 169 21.37 -6.15 6.00
CA SER A 169 21.04 -7.52 6.35
C SER A 169 19.54 -7.79 6.27
N CYS A 170 18.68 -6.89 6.78
CA CYS A 170 17.22 -6.97 6.60
C CYS A 170 16.83 -6.99 5.12
N LYS A 171 17.44 -6.13 4.30
CA LYS A 171 17.14 -6.07 2.87
C LYS A 171 17.62 -7.33 2.14
N MET A 172 18.77 -7.87 2.53
CA MET A 172 19.33 -9.09 1.98
C MET A 172 18.55 -10.33 2.38
N ALA A 173 18.05 -10.39 3.62
CA ALA A 173 17.15 -11.46 4.06
C ALA A 173 15.92 -11.57 3.15
N PHE A 174 15.33 -10.41 2.81
CA PHE A 174 14.16 -10.34 1.92
C PHE A 174 14.45 -10.79 0.48
N HIS A 175 15.66 -10.49 -0.04
CA HIS A 175 16.04 -10.83 -1.40
C HIS A 175 16.84 -12.13 -1.52
N SER A 176 17.12 -12.82 -0.41
CA SER A 176 17.86 -14.07 -0.42
C SER A 176 17.06 -15.17 -1.12
N PRO A 177 17.60 -15.82 -2.17
CA PRO A 177 16.95 -16.94 -2.82
C PRO A 177 17.03 -18.23 -1.98
N SER A 178 17.84 -18.26 -0.91
CA SER A 178 17.96 -19.40 0.00
C SER A 178 17.41 -19.08 1.40
N VAL A 179 16.68 -20.05 1.98
CA VAL A 179 16.15 -19.97 3.35
C VAL A 179 17.30 -19.84 4.36
N GLU A 180 18.39 -20.59 4.16
CA GLU A 180 19.57 -20.51 5.03
C GLU A 180 20.22 -19.12 5.00
N GLY A 181 20.32 -18.49 3.82
CA GLY A 181 20.85 -17.13 3.68
C GLY A 181 19.96 -16.09 4.37
N ALA A 182 18.63 -16.24 4.26
CA ALA A 182 17.68 -15.37 4.95
C ALA A 182 17.78 -15.50 6.48
N LEU A 183 17.88 -16.74 6.98
CA LEU A 183 18.04 -17.01 8.41
C LEU A 183 19.39 -16.52 8.96
N LYS A 184 20.49 -16.62 8.19
CA LYS A 184 21.79 -16.05 8.56
C LYS A 184 21.73 -14.52 8.65
N CYS A 185 21.13 -13.84 7.67
CA CYS A 185 20.89 -12.40 7.73
C CYS A 185 20.03 -12.00 8.94
N GLU A 186 18.95 -12.74 9.21
CA GLU A 186 18.09 -12.49 10.37
C GLU A 186 18.86 -12.65 11.69
N SER A 187 19.64 -13.73 11.81
CA SER A 187 20.50 -13.99 12.97
C SER A 187 21.55 -12.89 13.17
N LEU A 188 22.23 -12.47 12.10
CA LEU A 188 23.19 -11.36 12.14
C LEU A 188 22.51 -10.06 12.57
N THR A 189 21.32 -9.77 12.05
CA THR A 189 20.57 -8.58 12.43
C THR A 189 20.17 -8.62 13.91
N ARG A 190 19.70 -9.78 14.39
CA ARG A 190 19.37 -9.95 15.81
C ARG A 190 20.60 -9.82 16.69
N SER A 191 21.71 -10.41 16.27
CA SER A 191 23.01 -10.29 16.92
C SER A 191 23.38 -8.80 17.06
N LEU A 192 23.44 -8.05 15.95
CA LEU A 192 23.78 -6.63 15.96
C LEU A 192 22.83 -5.76 16.82
N LEU A 193 21.54 -6.08 16.86
CA LEU A 193 20.53 -5.28 17.58
C LEU A 193 20.35 -5.66 19.05
N PHE A 194 20.63 -6.91 19.42
CA PHE A 194 20.29 -7.48 20.73
C PHE A 194 21.47 -8.10 21.49
N HIS A 195 22.72 -8.10 20.98
CA HIS A 195 23.82 -8.84 21.63
C HIS A 195 24.24 -8.38 23.04
N ASN A 196 23.75 -7.24 23.54
CA ASN A 196 24.25 -6.66 24.79
C ASN A 196 23.43 -6.93 26.05
N ASP A 197 22.38 -7.76 25.99
CA ASP A 197 21.58 -8.03 27.19
C ASP A 197 22.16 -9.16 28.07
N ASN A 198 23.13 -9.96 27.57
CA ASN A 198 23.68 -11.13 28.30
C ASN A 198 25.13 -10.97 28.84
N LYS A 199 25.86 -9.90 28.51
CA LYS A 199 27.12 -9.58 29.19
C LYS A 199 26.83 -8.53 30.26
N LYS A 200 26.95 -8.95 31.53
CA LYS A 200 26.61 -8.18 32.73
C LYS A 200 27.27 -6.79 32.88
N ASP A 201 28.19 -6.38 31.99
CA ASP A 201 28.97 -5.15 32.15
C ASP A 201 28.94 -4.15 30.96
N THR A 202 28.04 -4.28 29.98
CA THR A 202 27.93 -3.27 28.88
C THR A 202 26.47 -2.95 28.51
N ALA A 203 25.74 -2.37 29.47
CA ALA A 203 24.36 -1.89 29.30
C ALA A 203 24.19 -0.67 28.37
N THR A 204 25.10 -0.40 27.43
CA THR A 204 25.21 0.95 26.81
C THR A 204 25.00 1.05 25.30
N THR A 205 24.96 -0.01 24.50
CA THR A 205 24.90 0.18 23.02
C THR A 205 23.48 0.21 22.46
N ALA A 206 22.58 -0.67 22.92
CA ALA A 206 21.17 -0.63 22.52
C ALA A 206 20.36 0.47 23.25
N THR A 207 20.87 0.98 24.38
CA THR A 207 20.34 2.13 25.14
C THR A 207 20.79 3.48 24.57
N ARG A 208 21.68 3.53 23.58
CA ARG A 208 22.16 4.76 22.93
C ARG A 208 21.38 5.16 21.69
N LEU A 209 20.64 4.24 21.07
CA LEU A 209 19.81 4.55 19.90
C LEU A 209 18.61 5.41 20.31
N SER A 210 18.44 6.55 19.66
CA SER A 210 17.23 7.34 19.86
C SER A 210 15.99 6.54 19.48
N ALA A 211 14.89 6.71 20.20
CA ALA A 211 13.61 6.04 19.94
C ALA A 211 13.18 6.17 18.46
N TRP A 212 13.43 7.33 17.86
CA TRP A 212 13.14 7.56 16.45
C TRP A 212 13.97 6.68 15.50
N THR A 213 15.25 6.46 15.81
CA THR A 213 16.12 5.57 15.02
C THR A 213 15.64 4.12 15.11
N ILE A 214 15.27 3.68 16.31
CA ILE A 214 14.70 2.35 16.54
C ILE A 214 13.38 2.19 15.77
N PHE A 215 12.53 3.21 15.78
CA PHE A 215 11.30 3.23 14.99
C PHE A 215 11.58 3.15 13.48
N GLN A 216 12.58 3.86 12.96
CA GLN A 216 12.97 3.76 11.55
C GLN A 216 13.47 2.37 11.18
N LEU A 217 14.25 1.72 12.05
CA LEU A 217 14.70 0.34 11.88
C LEU A 217 13.53 -0.64 11.88
N ALA A 218 12.63 -0.53 12.86
CA ALA A 218 11.42 -1.35 12.94
C ALA A 218 10.54 -1.16 11.70
N ARG A 219 10.38 0.08 11.24
CA ARG A 219 9.68 0.43 10.02
C ARG A 219 10.31 -0.22 8.79
N HIS A 220 11.62 -0.16 8.65
CA HIS A 220 12.35 -0.77 7.54
C HIS A 220 12.15 -2.29 7.54
N ALA A 221 12.43 -2.95 8.67
CA ALA A 221 12.22 -4.39 8.85
C ALA A 221 10.78 -4.81 8.51
N TYR A 222 9.79 -4.04 8.97
CA TYR A 222 8.38 -4.27 8.67
C TYR A 222 8.06 -4.18 7.18
N THR A 223 8.60 -3.18 6.48
CA THR A 223 8.38 -3.00 5.03
C THR A 223 9.17 -3.96 4.15
N THR A 224 10.22 -4.59 4.68
CA THR A 224 10.98 -5.66 4.01
C THR A 224 10.58 -7.05 4.51
N ALA A 225 9.41 -7.17 5.14
CA ALA A 225 8.85 -8.44 5.63
C ALA A 225 9.70 -9.21 6.67
N ASN A 226 10.63 -8.55 7.36
CA ASN A 226 11.35 -9.11 8.52
C ASN A 226 10.52 -8.88 9.79
N PHE A 227 9.35 -9.52 9.83
CA PHE A 227 8.33 -9.21 10.81
C PHE A 227 8.72 -9.59 12.26
N GLY A 228 9.50 -10.65 12.46
CA GLY A 228 10.05 -10.99 13.77
C GLY A 228 10.91 -9.87 14.37
N ILE A 229 11.85 -9.34 13.58
CA ILE A 229 12.70 -8.21 14.01
C ILE A 229 11.85 -6.96 14.28
N ALA A 230 10.89 -6.66 13.41
CA ALA A 230 9.99 -5.53 13.61
C ALA A 230 9.18 -5.67 14.92
N HIS A 231 8.64 -6.85 15.20
CA HIS A 231 7.90 -7.14 16.44
C HIS A 231 8.78 -6.93 17.69
N ASP A 232 10.01 -7.45 17.67
CA ASP A 232 10.96 -7.33 18.78
C ASP A 232 11.29 -5.85 19.04
N LEU A 233 11.55 -5.06 17.98
CA LEU A 233 11.85 -3.63 18.11
C LEU A 233 10.65 -2.81 18.60
N PHE A 234 9.43 -3.08 18.10
CA PHE A 234 8.23 -2.42 18.60
C PHE A 234 7.94 -2.74 20.07
N THR A 235 8.09 -4.01 20.46
CA THR A 235 7.70 -4.48 21.80
C THR A 235 8.76 -4.22 22.86
N GLN A 236 9.99 -4.67 22.61
CA GLN A 236 11.03 -4.71 23.63
C GLN A 236 11.77 -3.38 23.77
N LYS A 237 11.80 -2.55 22.71
CA LYS A 237 12.50 -1.27 22.74
C LYS A 237 11.53 -0.09 22.74
N LEU A 238 10.56 -0.02 21.83
CA LEU A 238 9.71 1.18 21.72
C LEU A 238 8.59 1.26 22.76
N LEU A 239 7.81 0.20 22.92
CA LEU A 239 6.70 0.18 23.88
C LEU A 239 7.19 0.26 25.34
N SER A 240 8.31 -0.39 25.65
CA SER A 240 8.89 -0.43 27.00
C SER A 240 9.58 0.87 27.44
N THR A 241 10.10 1.67 26.52
CA THR A 241 10.94 2.85 26.87
C THR A 241 10.43 4.20 26.37
N SER A 242 9.59 4.23 25.33
CA SER A 242 9.45 5.44 24.50
C SER A 242 8.00 5.86 24.18
N SER A 243 6.98 5.20 24.71
CA SER A 243 5.58 5.60 24.48
C SER A 243 5.17 6.73 25.44
N SER A 244 5.22 7.97 24.96
CA SER A 244 4.87 9.16 25.76
C SER A 244 3.37 9.52 25.74
N THR A 245 2.60 8.97 24.80
CA THR A 245 1.18 9.26 24.62
C THR A 245 0.38 7.99 24.38
N GLU A 246 -0.88 7.99 24.79
CA GLU A 246 -1.83 6.89 24.55
C GLU A 246 -1.98 6.60 23.05
N LYS A 247 -2.06 7.64 22.22
CA LYS A 247 -2.12 7.52 20.76
C LYS A 247 -0.90 6.77 20.20
N SER A 248 0.31 7.11 20.68
CA SER A 248 1.54 6.42 20.27
C SER A 248 1.59 4.97 20.76
N TYR A 249 1.12 4.71 21.98
CA TYR A 249 1.04 3.36 22.53
C TYR A 249 0.10 2.47 21.71
N LEU A 250 -1.12 2.94 21.42
CA LEU A 250 -2.10 2.20 20.61
C LEU A 250 -1.55 1.90 19.21
N TRP A 251 -0.94 2.89 18.57
CA TRP A 251 -0.34 2.73 17.25
C TRP A 251 0.80 1.71 17.25
N LEU A 252 1.78 1.86 18.16
CA LEU A 252 2.92 0.94 18.26
C LEU A 252 2.48 -0.48 18.63
N SER A 253 1.44 -0.62 19.47
CA SER A 253 0.88 -1.91 19.83
C SER A 253 0.17 -2.57 18.65
N ALA A 254 -0.57 -1.81 17.83
CA ALA A 254 -1.16 -2.30 16.58
C ALA A 254 -0.08 -2.79 15.60
N LEU A 255 0.97 -1.99 15.40
CA LEU A 255 2.11 -2.38 14.54
C LEU A 255 2.82 -3.64 15.04
N SER A 256 3.06 -3.74 16.35
CA SER A 256 3.65 -4.91 16.98
C SER A 256 2.81 -6.18 16.78
N LYS A 257 1.49 -6.09 16.99
CA LYS A 257 0.57 -7.21 16.81
C LYS A 257 0.49 -7.65 15.36
N THR A 258 0.42 -6.70 14.43
CA THR A 258 0.43 -7.00 12.99
C THR A 258 1.74 -7.67 12.57
N ALA A 259 2.89 -7.16 13.04
CA ALA A 259 4.19 -7.78 12.78
C ALA A 259 4.23 -9.21 13.33
N LYS A 260 3.80 -9.43 14.58
CA LYS A 260 3.74 -10.78 15.16
C LYS A 260 2.83 -11.73 14.39
N ALA A 261 1.68 -11.25 13.93
CA ALA A 261 0.76 -12.05 13.12
C ALA A 261 1.41 -12.52 11.82
N GLU A 262 2.05 -11.60 11.08
CA GLU A 262 2.73 -11.94 9.83
C GLU A 262 3.97 -12.82 10.05
N ASP A 263 4.70 -12.64 11.16
CA ASP A 263 5.81 -13.53 11.54
C ASP A 263 5.32 -14.97 11.78
N ILE A 264 4.21 -15.14 12.52
CA ILE A 264 3.58 -16.45 12.75
C ILE A 264 3.16 -17.08 11.42
N ILE A 265 2.51 -16.33 10.54
CA ILE A 265 2.06 -16.82 9.23
C ILE A 265 3.25 -17.28 8.37
N SER A 266 4.34 -16.50 8.36
CA SER A 266 5.54 -16.81 7.58
C SER A 266 6.23 -18.10 8.03
N LYS A 267 6.17 -18.43 9.34
CA LYS A 267 6.82 -19.60 9.94
C LYS A 267 5.95 -20.84 9.97
N GLU A 268 4.67 -20.67 10.29
CA GLU A 268 3.74 -21.78 10.57
C GLU A 268 2.75 -22.04 9.41
N GLY A 269 2.72 -21.17 8.39
CA GLY A 269 1.79 -21.27 7.26
C GLY A 269 0.33 -21.27 7.73
N ILE A 270 -0.47 -22.22 7.24
CA ILE A 270 -1.88 -22.32 7.64
C ILE A 270 -2.08 -22.61 9.14
N LEU A 271 -1.16 -23.33 9.79
CA LEU A 271 -1.31 -23.75 11.18
C LEU A 271 -1.28 -22.54 12.12
N GLY A 272 -0.55 -21.50 11.73
CA GLY A 272 -0.45 -20.24 12.46
C GLY A 272 -1.64 -19.29 12.26
N VAL A 273 -2.54 -19.55 11.30
CA VAL A 273 -3.58 -18.58 10.90
C VAL A 273 -4.52 -18.22 12.04
N SER A 274 -5.00 -19.20 12.82
CA SER A 274 -5.92 -18.92 13.94
C SER A 274 -5.31 -17.94 14.94
N ARG A 275 -4.04 -18.15 15.30
CA ARG A 275 -3.31 -17.30 16.25
C ARG A 275 -3.01 -15.93 15.65
N ALA A 276 -2.67 -15.88 14.36
CA ALA A 276 -2.41 -14.65 13.63
C ALA A 276 -3.68 -13.78 13.45
N SER A 277 -4.83 -14.40 13.14
CA SER A 277 -6.12 -13.71 13.02
C SER A 277 -6.51 -12.99 14.31
N MET A 278 -6.35 -13.64 15.47
CA MET A 278 -6.61 -13.00 16.77
C MET A 278 -5.73 -11.76 17.01
N LEU A 279 -4.47 -11.80 16.56
CA LEU A 279 -3.55 -10.66 16.67
C LEU A 279 -3.94 -9.53 15.71
N LEU A 280 -4.38 -9.86 14.48
CA LEU A 280 -4.87 -8.89 13.50
C LEU A 280 -6.16 -8.21 13.97
N ASP A 281 -7.13 -8.97 14.49
CA ASP A 281 -8.36 -8.41 15.08
C ASP A 281 -8.05 -7.47 16.23
N SER A 282 -7.11 -7.87 17.10
CA SER A 282 -6.67 -7.03 18.21
C SER A 282 -5.91 -5.77 17.74
N SER A 283 -5.23 -5.83 16.59
CA SER A 283 -4.61 -4.67 15.94
C SER A 283 -5.67 -3.74 15.33
N ILE A 284 -6.70 -4.29 14.68
CA ILE A 284 -7.83 -3.54 14.13
C ILE A 284 -8.53 -2.78 15.25
N ALA A 285 -8.83 -3.43 16.37
CA ALA A 285 -9.45 -2.80 17.54
C ALA A 285 -8.62 -1.61 18.06
N HIS A 286 -7.30 -1.75 18.13
CA HIS A 286 -6.41 -0.66 18.54
C HIS A 286 -6.45 0.53 17.56
N ILE A 287 -6.49 0.28 16.25
CA ILE A 287 -6.56 1.33 15.23
C ILE A 287 -7.95 1.99 15.23
N GLN A 288 -9.02 1.24 15.48
CA GLN A 288 -10.37 1.79 15.64
C GLN A 288 -10.45 2.70 16.87
N SER A 289 -9.89 2.29 18.02
CA SER A 289 -9.77 3.16 19.19
C SER A 289 -8.92 4.40 18.91
N LEU A 290 -7.87 4.27 18.12
CA LEU A 290 -7.03 5.41 17.73
C LEU A 290 -7.78 6.38 16.80
N SER A 291 -8.61 5.86 15.90
CA SER A 291 -9.49 6.64 15.04
C SER A 291 -10.51 7.43 15.86
N SER A 292 -11.15 6.81 16.85
CA SER A 292 -12.13 7.50 17.69
C SER A 292 -11.49 8.59 18.54
N LEU A 293 -10.29 8.33 19.10
CA LEU A 293 -9.50 9.35 19.84
C LEU A 293 -8.99 10.49 18.96
N SER A 294 -8.94 10.30 17.64
CA SER A 294 -8.50 11.34 16.69
C SER A 294 -9.66 12.22 16.25
N GLY A 295 -10.88 11.68 16.16
CA GLY A 295 -12.09 12.44 15.80
C GLY A 295 -12.59 13.40 16.89
N VAL A 296 -12.30 13.14 18.18
CA VAL A 296 -12.79 13.96 19.30
C VAL A 296 -12.02 15.30 19.47
N GLY A 297 -10.83 15.43 18.87
CA GLY A 297 -9.95 16.58 19.08
C GLY A 297 -10.18 17.78 18.15
N SER A 298 -10.91 17.62 17.04
CA SER A 298 -11.08 18.69 16.03
C SER A 298 -12.25 19.62 16.30
N GLN A 299 -13.03 19.39 17.38
CA GLN A 299 -14.30 20.09 17.60
C GLN A 299 -14.24 21.14 18.72
N LEU A 300 -13.05 21.41 19.27
CA LEU A 300 -12.89 22.25 20.47
C LEU A 300 -11.91 23.43 20.34
N ASP A 301 -11.24 23.58 19.20
CA ASP A 301 -10.32 24.70 18.92
C ASP A 301 -10.95 25.79 18.01
N ASP A 302 -12.27 25.74 17.79
CA ASP A 302 -13.09 26.77 17.10
C ASP A 302 -13.28 28.02 17.98
N TYR A 303 -12.18 28.71 18.31
CA TYR A 303 -12.18 30.03 18.92
C TYR A 303 -11.00 30.87 18.38
N GLY A 304 -11.14 31.35 17.14
CA GLY A 304 -10.63 32.68 16.75
C GLY A 304 -9.29 32.78 16.00
N GLY A 305 -9.17 32.15 14.82
CA GLY A 305 -8.10 32.44 13.86
C GLY A 305 -8.64 32.59 12.44
N ASP A 306 -8.89 33.83 12.01
CA ASP A 306 -9.51 34.23 10.74
C ASP A 306 -8.72 33.92 9.44
N ASP A 307 -7.70 33.06 9.44
CA ASP A 307 -6.91 32.81 8.23
C ASP A 307 -6.74 31.29 7.97
N ASP A 308 -7.41 30.81 6.91
CA ASP A 308 -7.32 29.50 6.24
C ASP A 308 -8.16 28.32 6.83
N GLU A 309 -9.48 28.47 6.82
CA GLU A 309 -10.49 27.40 6.98
C GLU A 309 -10.49 26.44 5.76
N ASP A 310 -9.89 25.25 5.92
CA ASP A 310 -10.17 24.04 5.13
C ASP A 310 -10.40 22.86 6.12
N GLU A 311 -11.26 23.06 7.14
CA GLU A 311 -11.48 22.14 8.28
C GLU A 311 -12.62 21.11 8.09
N ASP A 312 -12.96 20.73 6.85
CA ASP A 312 -14.02 19.74 6.54
C ASP A 312 -13.50 18.31 6.26
N ASP A 313 -12.42 17.87 6.91
CA ASP A 313 -11.81 16.56 6.70
C ASP A 313 -12.15 15.54 7.82
N ASN A 314 -13.44 15.31 8.06
CA ASN A 314 -13.94 14.33 9.05
C ASN A 314 -13.78 12.85 8.58
N GLU A 315 -12.78 12.54 7.76
CA GLU A 315 -12.49 11.17 7.33
C GLU A 315 -11.51 10.50 8.28
N ASN A 316 -11.78 9.23 8.60
CA ASN A 316 -10.90 8.42 9.42
C ASN A 316 -9.47 8.37 8.81
N PRO A 317 -8.45 8.95 9.49
CA PRO A 317 -7.08 9.01 8.97
C PRO A 317 -6.41 7.63 8.90
N PHE A 318 -7.05 6.60 9.45
CA PHE A 318 -6.63 5.21 9.45
C PHE A 318 -7.43 4.32 8.49
N SER A 319 -8.25 4.88 7.61
CA SER A 319 -9.09 4.13 6.67
C SER A 319 -8.29 3.13 5.83
N PHE A 320 -7.12 3.54 5.31
CA PHE A 320 -6.22 2.66 4.55
C PHE A 320 -5.77 1.45 5.37
N GLN A 321 -5.31 1.68 6.61
CA GLN A 321 -4.80 0.65 7.51
C GLN A 321 -5.91 -0.34 7.87
N LEU A 322 -7.11 0.15 8.20
CA LEU A 322 -8.26 -0.67 8.55
C LEU A 322 -8.69 -1.54 7.37
N HIS A 323 -8.88 -0.95 6.18
CA HIS A 323 -9.24 -1.71 4.99
C HIS A 323 -8.20 -2.78 4.65
N LEU A 324 -6.90 -2.44 4.71
CA LEU A 324 -5.83 -3.40 4.44
C LEU A 324 -5.85 -4.59 5.42
N LEU A 325 -6.01 -4.33 6.72
CA LEU A 325 -6.06 -5.39 7.74
C LEU A 325 -7.30 -6.25 7.62
N HIS A 326 -8.48 -5.65 7.38
CA HIS A 326 -9.70 -6.42 7.14
C HIS A 326 -9.58 -7.31 5.90
N HIS A 327 -9.02 -6.80 4.79
CA HIS A 327 -8.81 -7.61 3.60
C HIS A 327 -7.78 -8.72 3.84
N ARG A 328 -6.75 -8.46 4.65
CA ARG A 328 -5.77 -9.48 5.03
C ARG A 328 -6.42 -10.57 5.89
N LEU A 329 -7.29 -10.22 6.83
CA LEU A 329 -8.05 -11.18 7.63
C LEU A 329 -8.99 -12.03 6.76
N ASP A 330 -9.73 -11.39 5.86
CA ASP A 330 -10.59 -12.06 4.88
C ASP A 330 -9.78 -13.07 4.05
N PHE A 331 -8.58 -12.69 3.57
CA PHE A 331 -7.70 -13.58 2.82
C PHE A 331 -7.34 -14.84 3.63
N LEU A 332 -6.92 -14.68 4.89
CA LEU A 332 -6.52 -15.78 5.75
C LEU A 332 -7.70 -16.72 6.04
N ASN A 333 -8.88 -16.17 6.31
CA ASN A 333 -10.11 -16.93 6.54
C ASN A 333 -10.53 -17.73 5.30
N LEU A 334 -10.37 -17.14 4.11
CA LEU A 334 -10.60 -17.84 2.84
C LEU A 334 -9.58 -18.96 2.61
N CYS A 335 -8.30 -18.78 2.96
CA CYS A 335 -7.30 -19.85 2.90
C CYS A 335 -7.65 -21.02 3.83
N VAL A 336 -8.11 -20.75 5.06
CA VAL A 336 -8.54 -21.80 6.01
C VAL A 336 -9.76 -22.55 5.46
N THR A 337 -10.73 -21.81 4.92
CA THR A 337 -11.93 -22.40 4.33
C THR A 337 -11.59 -23.26 3.12
N ALA A 338 -10.75 -22.76 2.21
CA ALA A 338 -10.28 -23.50 1.05
C ALA A 338 -9.54 -24.79 1.44
N ARG A 339 -8.67 -24.72 2.46
CA ARG A 339 -8.01 -25.92 3.01
C ARG A 339 -9.01 -26.91 3.59
N GLY A 340 -10.01 -26.43 4.35
CA GLY A 340 -11.07 -27.26 4.93
C GLY A 340 -11.85 -28.01 3.86
N LEU A 341 -12.26 -27.33 2.79
CA LEU A 341 -12.95 -27.93 1.65
C LEU A 341 -12.08 -28.97 0.91
N CYS A 342 -10.79 -28.68 0.73
CA CYS A 342 -9.85 -29.64 0.12
C CYS A 342 -9.61 -30.87 1.03
N ALA A 343 -9.56 -30.67 2.35
CA ALA A 343 -9.42 -31.76 3.31
C ALA A 343 -10.67 -32.65 3.35
N GLU A 344 -11.85 -32.06 3.29
CA GLU A 344 -13.12 -32.79 3.19
C GLU A 344 -13.16 -33.68 1.93
N MET A 345 -12.74 -33.17 0.77
CA MET A 345 -12.61 -33.97 -0.45
C MET A 345 -11.65 -35.14 -0.28
N LYS A 346 -10.51 -34.94 0.39
CA LYS A 346 -9.54 -36.01 0.66
C LYS A 346 -10.10 -37.08 1.59
N LEU A 347 -10.88 -36.68 2.60
CA LEU A 347 -11.47 -37.60 3.58
C LEU A 347 -12.63 -38.40 2.99
N THR A 348 -13.45 -37.76 2.16
CA THR A 348 -14.61 -38.40 1.50
C THR A 348 -14.24 -39.19 0.25
N GLY A 349 -13.05 -38.96 -0.31
CA GLY A 349 -12.56 -39.65 -1.50
C GLY A 349 -13.37 -39.37 -2.77
N SER A 350 -14.19 -38.31 -2.77
CA SER A 350 -15.07 -37.97 -3.88
C SER A 350 -15.32 -36.47 -3.94
N VAL A 351 -15.73 -35.99 -5.11
CA VAL A 351 -16.19 -34.61 -5.28
C VAL A 351 -17.63 -34.53 -4.75
N PRO A 352 -17.99 -33.46 -4.01
CA PRO A 352 -19.36 -33.30 -3.53
C PRO A 352 -20.38 -33.34 -4.67
N THR A 353 -21.48 -34.05 -4.45
CA THR A 353 -22.57 -34.12 -5.42
C THR A 353 -23.30 -32.79 -5.54
N LYS A 354 -23.84 -32.50 -6.74
CA LYS A 354 -24.67 -31.31 -6.99
C LYS A 354 -25.84 -31.30 -6.00
N GLY A 355 -26.09 -30.13 -5.40
CA GLY A 355 -27.15 -29.95 -4.40
C GLY A 355 -26.70 -30.13 -2.94
N THR A 356 -25.46 -30.55 -2.70
CA THR A 356 -24.90 -30.56 -1.33
C THR A 356 -24.43 -29.16 -0.90
N ARG A 357 -24.41 -28.93 0.41
CA ARG A 357 -23.87 -27.68 0.97
C ARG A 357 -22.37 -27.51 0.63
N SER A 358 -21.60 -28.59 0.64
CA SER A 358 -20.17 -28.58 0.30
C SER A 358 -19.92 -28.18 -1.16
N PHE A 359 -20.77 -28.63 -2.09
CA PHE A 359 -20.73 -28.18 -3.49
C PHE A 359 -20.90 -26.67 -3.62
N LEU A 360 -21.87 -26.10 -2.90
CA LEU A 360 -22.11 -24.64 -2.90
C LEU A 360 -20.91 -23.88 -2.31
N HIS A 361 -20.32 -24.37 -1.22
CA HIS A 361 -19.14 -23.76 -0.60
C HIS A 361 -17.92 -23.78 -1.53
N GLN A 362 -17.69 -24.90 -2.23
CA GLN A 362 -16.60 -24.99 -3.22
C GLN A 362 -16.78 -23.98 -4.36
N ARG A 363 -18.00 -23.86 -4.90
CA ARG A 363 -18.31 -22.88 -5.93
C ARG A 363 -18.06 -21.45 -5.42
N ASN A 364 -18.55 -21.14 -4.23
CA ASN A 364 -18.46 -19.79 -3.64
C ASN A 364 -17.04 -19.42 -3.23
N ALA A 365 -16.20 -20.37 -2.82
CA ALA A 365 -14.83 -20.09 -2.39
C ALA A 365 -14.02 -19.36 -3.47
N CYS A 366 -14.12 -19.78 -4.74
CA CYS A 366 -13.45 -19.13 -5.87
C CYS A 366 -13.94 -17.69 -6.04
N HIS A 367 -15.26 -17.47 -5.95
CA HIS A 367 -15.88 -16.14 -6.05
C HIS A 367 -15.40 -15.20 -4.94
N CYS A 368 -15.27 -15.69 -3.72
CA CYS A 368 -14.79 -14.89 -2.60
C CYS A 368 -13.36 -14.39 -2.83
N PHE A 369 -12.48 -15.20 -3.42
CA PHE A 369 -11.13 -14.75 -3.78
C PHE A 369 -11.14 -13.67 -4.87
N TYR A 370 -11.99 -13.77 -5.89
CA TYR A 370 -12.13 -12.72 -6.91
C TYR A 370 -12.74 -11.42 -6.35
N ALA A 371 -13.71 -11.54 -5.45
CA ALA A 371 -14.29 -10.40 -4.75
C ALA A 371 -13.22 -9.70 -3.89
N LEU A 372 -12.41 -10.47 -3.16
CA LEU A 372 -11.31 -9.93 -2.36
C LEU A 372 -10.22 -9.30 -3.23
N ALA A 373 -9.88 -9.89 -4.37
CA ALA A 373 -9.00 -9.27 -5.34
C ALA A 373 -9.53 -7.90 -5.76
N SER A 374 -10.82 -7.81 -6.12
CA SER A 374 -11.46 -6.55 -6.50
C SER A 374 -11.38 -5.49 -5.39
N ARG A 375 -11.52 -5.90 -4.12
CA ARG A 375 -11.34 -5.02 -2.96
C ARG A 375 -9.89 -4.52 -2.83
N TYR A 376 -8.88 -5.38 -2.99
CA TYR A 376 -7.48 -4.95 -3.04
C TYR A 376 -7.18 -4.02 -4.22
N PHE A 377 -7.79 -4.25 -5.39
CA PHE A 377 -7.66 -3.36 -6.54
C PHE A 377 -8.26 -1.99 -6.26
N ARG A 378 -9.43 -1.94 -5.60
CA ARG A 378 -10.04 -0.69 -5.16
C ARG A 378 -9.15 0.06 -4.17
N LEU A 379 -8.55 -0.65 -3.22
CA LEU A 379 -7.58 -0.04 -2.30
C LEU A 379 -6.35 0.51 -3.04
N TYR A 380 -5.90 -0.20 -4.08
CA TYR A 380 -4.84 0.26 -4.98
C TYR A 380 -5.25 1.48 -5.80
N SER A 381 -6.46 1.53 -6.36
CA SER A 381 -6.92 2.67 -7.16
C SER A 381 -7.11 3.92 -6.30
N LEU A 382 -7.64 3.77 -5.09
CA LEU A 382 -7.96 4.87 -4.18
C LEU A 382 -6.71 5.50 -3.55
N HIS A 383 -5.76 4.66 -3.09
CA HIS A 383 -4.60 5.15 -2.34
C HIS A 383 -3.27 5.07 -3.11
N GLY A 384 -3.23 4.36 -4.23
CA GLY A 384 -1.97 4.06 -4.93
C GLY A 384 -1.28 5.28 -5.54
N ILE A 385 -2.04 6.31 -5.92
CA ILE A 385 -1.49 7.57 -6.45
C ILE A 385 -0.82 8.40 -5.35
N MET A 386 -1.29 8.29 -4.10
CA MET A 386 -0.79 9.04 -2.93
C MET A 386 0.36 8.34 -2.21
N HIS A 387 0.71 7.12 -2.65
CA HIS A 387 1.68 6.28 -1.98
C HIS A 387 2.83 5.91 -2.90
N THR A 388 3.93 5.46 -2.29
CA THR A 388 5.13 5.10 -3.02
C THR A 388 4.93 3.87 -3.93
N GLN A 389 5.85 3.72 -4.90
CA GLN A 389 5.91 2.54 -5.77
C GLN A 389 5.94 1.20 -5.00
N GLN A 390 6.50 1.18 -3.79
CA GLN A 390 6.51 -0.01 -2.93
C GLN A 390 5.09 -0.39 -2.49
N THR A 391 4.31 0.57 -1.98
CA THR A 391 2.90 0.34 -1.61
C THR A 391 2.09 -0.17 -2.80
N ARG A 392 2.24 0.49 -3.95
CA ARG A 392 1.59 0.08 -5.20
C ARG A 392 1.95 -1.36 -5.59
N THR A 393 3.20 -1.76 -5.39
CA THR A 393 3.67 -3.10 -5.72
C THR A 393 3.13 -4.13 -4.72
N SER A 394 3.14 -3.86 -3.41
CA SER A 394 2.53 -4.73 -2.40
C SER A 394 1.04 -4.96 -2.63
N LEU A 395 0.27 -3.90 -2.97
CA LEU A 395 -1.16 -4.04 -3.25
C LEU A 395 -1.43 -4.83 -4.55
N ARG A 396 -0.67 -4.58 -5.63
CA ARG A 396 -0.75 -5.38 -6.86
C ARG A 396 -0.39 -6.84 -6.61
N MET A 397 0.60 -7.10 -5.74
CA MET A 397 0.96 -8.46 -5.33
C MET A 397 -0.19 -9.16 -4.62
N LEU A 398 -0.83 -8.51 -3.64
CA LEU A 398 -1.97 -9.05 -2.90
C LEU A 398 -3.18 -9.31 -3.82
N TYR A 399 -3.45 -8.37 -4.72
CA TYR A 399 -4.44 -8.54 -5.79
C TYR A 399 -4.16 -9.77 -6.65
N ALA A 400 -2.93 -9.88 -7.18
CA ALA A 400 -2.52 -10.98 -8.05
C ALA A 400 -2.57 -12.32 -7.33
N LEU A 401 -2.21 -12.33 -6.05
CA LEU A 401 -2.29 -13.51 -5.20
C LEU A 401 -3.72 -13.99 -5.00
N CYS A 402 -4.66 -13.08 -4.69
CA CYS A 402 -6.07 -13.42 -4.54
C CYS A 402 -6.63 -14.01 -5.85
N ARG A 403 -6.29 -13.41 -7.00
CA ARG A 403 -6.70 -13.95 -8.31
C ARG A 403 -6.12 -15.31 -8.60
N PHE A 404 -4.81 -15.48 -8.36
CA PHE A 404 -4.14 -16.76 -8.50
C PHE A 404 -4.85 -17.85 -7.68
N MET A 405 -5.22 -17.56 -6.44
CA MET A 405 -5.95 -18.51 -5.59
C MET A 405 -7.36 -18.80 -6.13
N GLY A 406 -8.07 -17.80 -6.63
CA GLY A 406 -9.36 -17.98 -7.31
C GLY A 406 -9.24 -18.88 -8.55
N ASP A 407 -8.24 -18.62 -9.40
CA ASP A 407 -7.94 -19.40 -10.60
C ASP A 407 -7.59 -20.85 -10.22
N ALA A 408 -6.70 -21.03 -9.25
CA ALA A 408 -6.25 -22.35 -8.79
C ALA A 408 -7.39 -23.19 -8.22
N LEU A 409 -8.23 -22.60 -7.36
CA LEU A 409 -9.40 -23.28 -6.81
C LEU A 409 -10.45 -23.59 -7.87
N SER A 410 -10.64 -22.71 -8.86
CA SER A 410 -11.59 -22.97 -9.94
C SER A 410 -11.22 -24.21 -10.76
N LYS A 411 -9.92 -24.51 -10.90
CA LYS A 411 -9.44 -25.74 -11.56
C LYS A 411 -9.60 -26.98 -10.70
N VAL A 412 -9.45 -26.86 -9.39
CA VAL A 412 -9.64 -28.01 -8.47
C VAL A 412 -11.11 -28.33 -8.29
N PHE A 413 -11.96 -27.31 -8.24
CA PHE A 413 -13.40 -27.44 -8.15
C PHE A 413 -14.09 -27.36 -9.52
N ALA A 414 -13.38 -27.67 -10.61
CA ALA A 414 -13.88 -27.52 -11.98
C ALA A 414 -15.21 -28.25 -12.19
N GLU A 415 -15.41 -29.41 -11.58
CA GLU A 415 -16.68 -30.16 -11.65
C GLU A 415 -17.84 -29.42 -10.96
N ALA A 416 -17.56 -28.65 -9.91
CA ALA A 416 -18.54 -27.79 -9.26
C ALA A 416 -18.81 -26.49 -10.00
N VAL A 417 -17.84 -26.02 -10.80
CA VAL A 417 -17.94 -24.79 -11.59
C VAL A 417 -18.58 -25.03 -12.96
N VAL A 418 -18.18 -26.09 -13.67
CA VAL A 418 -18.54 -26.42 -15.05
C VAL A 418 -19.82 -27.28 -15.13
N GLY A 419 -20.13 -28.07 -14.09
CA GLY A 419 -21.27 -28.98 -14.06
C GLY A 419 -22.67 -28.33 -14.17
N SER A 420 -22.80 -27.03 -14.36
CA SER A 420 -24.10 -26.34 -14.51
C SER A 420 -24.55 -26.19 -15.98
N SER A 421 -24.07 -27.04 -16.90
CA SER A 421 -24.30 -26.98 -18.35
C SER A 421 -25.74 -27.27 -18.83
N GLY A 422 -26.76 -27.12 -17.97
CA GLY A 422 -28.16 -27.29 -18.32
C GLY A 422 -28.99 -26.13 -17.78
N GLY A 423 -29.11 -25.05 -18.56
CA GLY A 423 -30.07 -23.97 -18.33
C GLY A 423 -29.59 -22.82 -17.43
N SER A 424 -29.77 -21.58 -17.93
CA SER A 424 -29.77 -20.27 -17.24
C SER A 424 -28.52 -19.75 -16.48
N ASN A 425 -27.53 -20.56 -16.09
CA ASN A 425 -26.36 -20.07 -15.33
C ASN A 425 -25.16 -19.55 -16.16
N ALA A 426 -25.27 -19.55 -17.50
CA ALA A 426 -24.22 -19.06 -18.40
C ALA A 426 -23.86 -17.57 -18.16
N SER A 427 -24.83 -16.74 -17.73
CA SER A 427 -24.64 -15.31 -17.42
C SER A 427 -23.83 -15.06 -16.14
N ARG A 428 -23.78 -16.02 -15.20
CA ARG A 428 -22.93 -15.94 -14.00
C ARG A 428 -21.50 -16.40 -14.30
N LEU A 429 -21.34 -17.44 -15.14
CA LEU A 429 -20.04 -17.88 -15.64
C LEU A 429 -19.39 -16.82 -16.56
N SER A 430 -20.18 -16.07 -17.34
CA SER A 430 -19.66 -14.94 -18.14
C SER A 430 -19.14 -13.80 -17.26
N ARG A 431 -19.74 -13.53 -16.08
CA ARG A 431 -19.15 -12.59 -15.10
C ARG A 431 -17.83 -13.09 -14.53
N ILE A 432 -17.70 -14.38 -14.23
CA ILE A 432 -16.43 -14.98 -13.79
C ILE A 432 -15.39 -14.83 -14.90
N HIS A 433 -15.75 -15.12 -16.15
CA HIS A 433 -14.85 -14.90 -17.28
C HIS A 433 -14.50 -13.43 -17.46
N SER A 434 -15.44 -12.48 -17.34
CA SER A 434 -15.15 -11.04 -17.43
C SER A 434 -14.23 -10.55 -16.31
N LEU A 435 -14.36 -11.10 -15.10
CA LEU A 435 -13.46 -10.82 -13.99
C LEU A 435 -12.11 -11.49 -14.24
N ALA A 436 -12.07 -12.73 -14.74
CA ALA A 436 -10.89 -13.53 -15.04
C ALA A 436 -10.07 -13.01 -16.25
N THR A 437 -10.73 -12.37 -17.23
CA THR A 437 -10.13 -11.81 -18.46
C THR A 437 -9.59 -10.40 -18.28
N SER A 438 -9.85 -9.74 -17.13
CA SER A 438 -9.13 -8.52 -16.78
C SER A 438 -7.62 -8.81 -16.89
N PRO A 439 -6.87 -8.02 -17.68
CA PRO A 439 -5.46 -8.28 -17.89
C PRO A 439 -4.79 -8.36 -16.54
N TRP A 440 -4.09 -9.46 -16.29
CA TRP A 440 -3.22 -9.58 -15.14
C TRP A 440 -2.40 -8.29 -15.09
N PRO A 441 -2.45 -7.49 -13.99
CA PRO A 441 -1.50 -6.43 -13.84
C PRO A 441 -0.16 -7.14 -13.96
N VAL A 442 0.60 -6.79 -15.00
CA VAL A 442 1.94 -7.31 -15.18
C VAL A 442 2.66 -6.83 -13.93
N GLY A 443 2.73 -7.74 -12.95
CA GLY A 443 3.40 -7.49 -11.69
C GLY A 443 4.83 -7.10 -12.01
N ASP A 444 5.52 -6.54 -11.03
CA ASP A 444 6.96 -6.46 -11.21
C ASP A 444 7.48 -7.90 -11.31
N SER A 445 7.81 -8.35 -12.52
CA SER A 445 8.24 -9.73 -12.79
C SER A 445 9.52 -10.08 -12.05
N THR A 446 10.21 -9.07 -11.52
CA THR A 446 11.37 -9.21 -10.67
C THR A 446 11.02 -9.51 -9.20
N HIS A 447 9.79 -9.26 -8.76
CA HIS A 447 9.40 -9.46 -7.36
C HIS A 447 9.36 -10.97 -7.01
N PRO A 448 9.97 -11.42 -5.90
CA PRO A 448 10.05 -12.84 -5.53
C PRO A 448 8.67 -13.53 -5.46
N ALA A 449 7.70 -12.89 -4.81
CA ALA A 449 6.34 -13.42 -4.73
C ALA A 449 5.63 -13.48 -6.09
N SER A 450 5.91 -12.55 -7.02
CA SER A 450 5.37 -12.61 -8.39
C SER A 450 5.96 -13.81 -9.13
N ASN A 451 7.26 -14.04 -8.98
CA ASN A 451 7.92 -15.21 -9.54
C ASN A 451 7.41 -16.52 -8.96
N LEU A 452 7.16 -16.58 -7.65
CA LEU A 452 6.54 -17.74 -7.01
C LEU A 452 5.17 -18.03 -7.60
N ILE A 453 4.27 -17.03 -7.66
CA ILE A 453 2.94 -17.18 -8.25
C ILE A 453 3.03 -17.68 -9.69
N ARG A 454 3.93 -17.09 -10.49
CA ARG A 454 4.14 -17.49 -11.88
C ARG A 454 4.62 -18.94 -12.00
N ILE A 455 5.61 -19.34 -11.20
CA ILE A 455 6.13 -20.72 -11.19
C ILE A 455 5.03 -21.71 -10.76
N LEU A 456 4.28 -21.40 -9.70
CA LEU A 456 3.17 -22.23 -9.25
C LEU A 456 2.09 -22.32 -10.34
N LYS A 457 1.78 -21.21 -11.00
CA LYS A 457 0.82 -21.19 -12.10
C LYS A 457 1.26 -22.08 -13.25
N GLU A 458 2.44 -21.83 -13.83
CA GLU A 458 2.95 -22.53 -15.02
C GLU A 458 3.27 -24.01 -14.75
N LYS A 459 3.87 -24.33 -13.58
CA LYS A 459 4.38 -25.68 -13.31
C LYS A 459 3.43 -26.56 -12.51
N VAL A 460 2.47 -25.98 -11.79
CA VAL A 460 1.61 -26.71 -10.86
C VAL A 460 0.14 -26.58 -11.27
N ILE A 461 -0.38 -25.36 -11.43
CA ILE A 461 -1.81 -25.11 -11.69
C ILE A 461 -2.19 -25.34 -13.15
N GLU A 462 -1.36 -24.99 -14.13
CA GLU A 462 -1.63 -25.20 -15.56
C GLU A 462 -1.66 -26.67 -15.98
N PRO A 463 -0.72 -27.52 -15.51
CA PRO A 463 -0.79 -28.96 -15.75
C PRO A 463 -1.95 -29.65 -15.01
N MET A 464 -2.54 -29.01 -13.99
CA MET A 464 -3.74 -29.50 -13.31
C MET A 464 -4.99 -29.34 -14.20
N GLY A 465 -5.12 -30.23 -15.17
CA GLY A 465 -6.33 -30.39 -15.98
C GLY A 465 -7.39 -31.28 -15.31
N GLU A 466 -8.55 -31.39 -15.95
CA GLU A 466 -9.68 -32.24 -15.53
C GLU A 466 -9.33 -33.74 -15.52
N SER A 467 -8.26 -34.13 -16.21
CA SER A 467 -7.77 -35.51 -16.25
C SER A 467 -7.10 -35.97 -14.95
N ILE A 468 -6.76 -35.05 -14.04
CA ILE A 468 -6.13 -35.39 -12.76
C ILE A 468 -7.21 -35.62 -11.71
N ASP A 469 -7.07 -36.71 -10.95
CA ASP A 469 -7.95 -37.07 -9.85
C ASP A 469 -8.19 -35.85 -8.91
N PRO A 470 -9.47 -35.48 -8.65
CA PRO A 470 -9.84 -34.41 -7.72
C PRO A 470 -9.14 -34.48 -6.36
N ILE A 471 -8.90 -35.68 -5.82
CA ILE A 471 -8.22 -35.88 -4.53
C ILE A 471 -6.76 -35.44 -4.61
N VAL A 472 -6.09 -35.76 -5.72
CA VAL A 472 -4.72 -35.36 -5.98
C VAL A 472 -4.66 -33.84 -6.16
N ARG A 473 -5.57 -33.26 -6.95
CA ARG A 473 -5.71 -31.81 -7.11
C ARG A 473 -5.88 -31.09 -5.76
N ALA A 474 -6.78 -31.57 -4.91
CA ALA A 474 -7.00 -31.05 -3.57
C ALA A 474 -5.74 -31.13 -2.69
N SER A 475 -5.01 -32.25 -2.74
CA SER A 475 -3.76 -32.40 -1.98
C SER A 475 -2.66 -31.44 -2.44
N VAL A 476 -2.55 -31.18 -3.74
CA VAL A 476 -1.59 -30.21 -4.27
C VAL A 476 -1.97 -28.79 -3.84
N ILE A 477 -3.25 -28.42 -3.90
CA ILE A 477 -3.69 -27.08 -3.45
C ILE A 477 -3.45 -26.83 -1.98
N ILE A 478 -3.58 -27.84 -1.13
CA ILE A 478 -3.24 -27.73 0.29
C ILE A 478 -1.77 -27.30 0.47
N GLN A 479 -0.85 -27.87 -0.33
CA GLN A 479 0.57 -27.48 -0.31
C GLN A 479 0.81 -26.10 -0.91
N VAL A 480 0.08 -25.75 -1.97
CA VAL A 480 0.13 -24.40 -2.58
C VAL A 480 -0.33 -23.35 -1.57
N LEU A 481 -1.42 -23.60 -0.83
CA LEU A 481 -1.90 -22.72 0.25
C LEU A 481 -0.83 -22.50 1.32
N ASP A 482 -0.20 -23.57 1.80
CA ASP A 482 0.86 -23.46 2.81
C ASP A 482 2.06 -22.66 2.27
N THR A 483 2.47 -22.93 1.03
CA THR A 483 3.58 -22.22 0.36
C THR A 483 3.29 -20.73 0.19
N VAL A 484 2.06 -20.39 -0.21
CA VAL A 484 1.60 -19.01 -0.38
C VAL A 484 1.59 -18.28 0.96
N LEU A 485 1.13 -18.91 2.03
CA LEU A 485 1.07 -18.30 3.35
C LEU A 485 2.46 -18.12 3.96
N MET A 486 3.36 -19.07 3.76
CA MET A 486 4.75 -18.96 4.20
C MET A 486 5.55 -17.92 3.39
N CYS A 487 5.06 -17.51 2.21
CA CYS A 487 5.72 -16.49 1.42
C CYS A 487 5.50 -15.10 2.05
N PRO A 488 6.58 -14.43 2.52
CA PRO A 488 6.43 -13.13 3.14
C PRO A 488 5.97 -12.08 2.11
N VAL A 489 4.87 -11.40 2.40
CA VAL A 489 4.41 -10.26 1.61
C VAL A 489 4.86 -8.98 2.32
N PRO A 490 5.70 -8.14 1.69
CA PRO A 490 6.16 -6.90 2.31
C PRO A 490 4.98 -5.99 2.59
N SER A 491 4.89 -5.51 3.83
CA SER A 491 3.81 -4.59 4.21
C SER A 491 3.93 -3.29 3.40
N PRO A 492 2.82 -2.77 2.84
CA PRO A 492 2.84 -1.54 2.06
C PRO A 492 3.42 -0.40 2.90
N ARG A 493 4.37 0.36 2.36
CA ARG A 493 4.97 1.50 3.09
C ARG A 493 3.92 2.55 3.50
N GLY A 494 2.84 2.66 2.72
CA GLY A 494 1.66 3.49 3.02
C GLY A 494 0.95 3.09 4.32
N PHE A 495 1.08 1.85 4.78
CA PHE A 495 0.49 1.40 6.04
C PHE A 495 1.02 2.19 7.23
N LEU A 496 2.27 2.64 7.15
CA LEU A 496 2.94 3.42 8.19
C LEU A 496 2.73 4.93 8.03
N SER A 497 2.00 5.36 6.99
CA SER A 497 1.67 6.76 6.73
C SER A 497 0.24 7.03 7.17
N ILE A 498 0.08 7.72 8.29
CA ILE A 498 -1.21 8.17 8.81
C ILE A 498 -1.49 9.54 8.18
N LYS A 499 -2.10 9.55 6.99
CA LYS A 499 -2.51 10.78 6.32
C LYS A 499 -3.84 10.53 5.61
N PRO A 500 -4.89 11.31 5.90
CA PRO A 500 -6.12 11.22 5.13
C PRO A 500 -5.83 11.60 3.67
N PRO A 501 -6.44 10.91 2.69
CA PRO A 501 -6.39 11.34 1.31
C PRO A 501 -7.13 12.69 1.21
N SER A 502 -6.54 13.66 0.50
CA SER A 502 -7.26 14.89 0.18
C SER A 502 -8.47 14.54 -0.70
N ARG A 503 -9.62 15.17 -0.44
CA ARG A 503 -10.87 14.90 -1.17
C ARG A 503 -11.10 15.93 -2.27
N ALA A 504 -11.68 15.50 -3.38
CA ALA A 504 -12.17 16.42 -4.39
C ALA A 504 -13.59 16.87 -4.05
N GLU A 505 -13.85 18.15 -4.28
CA GLU A 505 -15.19 18.67 -4.36
C GLU A 505 -15.83 18.16 -5.66
N LEU A 506 -17.03 17.62 -5.56
CA LEU A 506 -17.83 17.17 -6.69
C LEU A 506 -19.22 17.78 -6.52
N ARG A 507 -19.82 18.23 -7.61
CA ARG A 507 -21.20 18.74 -7.66
C ARG A 507 -21.85 18.23 -8.92
N MET A 508 -23.08 17.74 -8.79
CA MET A 508 -23.90 17.25 -9.88
C MET A 508 -25.16 18.12 -9.95
N SER A 509 -25.62 18.47 -11.16
CA SER A 509 -26.91 19.13 -11.33
C SER A 509 -27.50 18.92 -12.73
N GLY A 510 -28.79 19.23 -12.89
CA GLY A 510 -29.47 19.19 -14.20
C GLY A 510 -29.39 20.48 -15.00
N HIS A 511 -28.81 21.55 -14.46
CA HIS A 511 -28.77 22.86 -15.09
C HIS A 511 -27.35 23.41 -15.20
N PRO A 512 -26.90 23.85 -16.39
CA PRO A 512 -25.52 24.30 -16.58
C PRO A 512 -25.18 25.54 -15.72
N ASN A 513 -26.19 26.33 -15.37
CA ASN A 513 -26.04 27.55 -14.58
C ASN A 513 -26.03 27.30 -13.07
N SER A 514 -26.59 26.19 -12.56
CA SER A 514 -26.43 25.81 -11.15
C SER A 514 -25.03 25.24 -10.87
N VAL A 515 -24.33 24.83 -11.92
CA VAL A 515 -22.90 24.47 -11.93
C VAL A 515 -22.00 25.69 -12.17
N SER A 516 -22.55 26.92 -12.12
CA SER A 516 -21.72 28.12 -12.28
C SER A 516 -20.53 28.02 -11.33
N PRO A 517 -19.30 28.19 -11.83
CA PRO A 517 -18.11 28.13 -11.00
C PRO A 517 -18.31 29.16 -9.93
N VAL A 518 -18.63 28.72 -8.70
CA VAL A 518 -18.82 29.62 -7.58
C VAL A 518 -17.63 30.56 -7.63
N LYS A 519 -17.95 31.82 -7.92
CA LYS A 519 -17.09 32.92 -7.55
C LYS A 519 -17.10 32.86 -6.04
N CYS A 520 -16.28 31.98 -5.48
CA CYS A 520 -15.77 32.16 -4.13
C CYS A 520 -14.87 33.39 -4.28
N GLU A 521 -15.48 34.57 -4.43
CA GLU A 521 -14.85 35.78 -3.99
C GLU A 521 -14.68 35.55 -2.49
N GLU A 522 -13.43 35.48 -2.08
CA GLU A 522 -12.97 35.28 -0.70
C GLU A 522 -13.74 36.26 0.20
N GLY A 523 -14.82 35.83 0.87
CA GLY A 523 -15.53 36.69 1.83
C GLY A 523 -17.06 36.57 1.95
N GLU A 524 -17.77 35.87 1.07
CA GLU A 524 -19.22 35.64 1.28
C GLU A 524 -19.47 34.20 1.73
N GLY A 525 -19.91 34.05 2.98
CA GLY A 525 -20.12 32.78 3.65
C GLY A 525 -20.93 31.80 2.80
N CYS A 526 -20.40 30.58 2.66
CA CYS A 526 -21.14 29.44 2.14
C CYS A 526 -22.43 29.29 2.96
N GLU A 527 -23.55 29.76 2.44
CA GLU A 527 -24.85 29.35 2.92
C GLU A 527 -24.90 27.82 2.84
N LYS A 528 -25.12 27.20 4.00
CA LYS A 528 -25.26 25.75 4.15
C LYS A 528 -26.34 25.32 3.14
N MET A 529 -25.93 24.63 2.08
CA MET A 529 -26.86 23.98 1.18
C MET A 529 -27.67 22.99 2.00
N ASP A 530 -29.00 23.13 1.98
CA ASP A 530 -29.90 22.16 2.56
C ASP A 530 -29.59 20.78 1.94
N ASP A 531 -29.36 19.78 2.79
CA ASP A 531 -28.94 18.40 2.45
C ASP A 531 -29.99 17.60 1.63
N GLU A 532 -30.97 18.27 1.02
CA GLU A 532 -31.94 17.62 0.14
C GLU A 532 -31.29 17.33 -1.21
N ALA A 533 -31.03 16.05 -1.48
CA ALA A 533 -30.48 15.60 -2.75
C ALA A 533 -31.36 16.09 -3.91
N GLU A 534 -30.78 16.86 -4.84
CA GLU A 534 -31.46 17.38 -6.03
C GLU A 534 -32.10 16.22 -6.81
N VAL A 535 -33.43 16.25 -6.95
CA VAL A 535 -34.20 15.32 -7.79
C VAL A 535 -34.48 16.01 -9.12
N LEU A 536 -34.01 15.42 -10.21
CA LEU A 536 -34.24 15.93 -11.56
C LEU A 536 -35.45 15.28 -12.21
N ASP A 537 -36.45 16.07 -12.55
CA ASP A 537 -37.59 15.60 -13.36
C ASP A 537 -37.16 15.40 -14.82
N VAL A 538 -37.33 14.17 -15.31
CA VAL A 538 -36.96 13.75 -16.67
C VAL A 538 -38.16 13.15 -17.38
N LEU A 539 -38.38 13.56 -18.63
CA LEU A 539 -39.43 12.99 -19.47
C LEU A 539 -38.99 11.65 -20.08
N PRO A 540 -39.83 10.60 -20.04
CA PRO A 540 -39.52 9.30 -20.63
C PRO A 540 -39.11 9.40 -22.10
N GLY A 541 -38.05 8.69 -22.48
CA GLY A 541 -37.57 8.62 -23.86
C GLY A 541 -36.87 9.87 -24.39
N LEU A 542 -36.74 10.94 -23.60
CA LEU A 542 -35.99 12.13 -23.97
C LEU A 542 -34.58 12.10 -23.35
N PRO A 543 -33.56 12.65 -24.05
CA PRO A 543 -32.24 12.86 -23.48
C PRO A 543 -32.31 13.94 -22.39
N CYS A 544 -31.67 13.64 -21.27
CA CYS A 544 -31.37 14.58 -20.19
C CYS A 544 -29.85 14.74 -20.10
N THR A 545 -29.37 15.94 -19.84
CA THR A 545 -27.95 16.20 -19.61
C THR A 545 -27.70 16.48 -18.14
N VAL A 546 -26.90 15.62 -17.49
CA VAL A 546 -26.40 15.84 -16.14
C VAL A 546 -25.03 16.51 -16.23
N TYR A 547 -24.91 17.67 -15.61
CA TYR A 547 -23.66 18.42 -15.55
C TYR A 547 -22.94 18.12 -14.24
N ILE A 548 -21.65 17.88 -14.35
CA ILE A 548 -20.82 17.49 -13.21
C ILE A 548 -19.61 18.41 -13.21
N SER A 549 -19.40 19.11 -12.11
CA SER A 549 -18.19 19.91 -11.93
C SER A 549 -17.58 19.65 -10.57
N GLY A 550 -16.38 20.17 -10.39
CA GLY A 550 -15.73 20.08 -9.11
C GLY A 550 -14.33 20.65 -9.15
N LYS A 551 -13.63 20.43 -8.04
CA LYS A 551 -12.27 20.91 -7.83
C LYS A 551 -11.47 19.83 -7.12
N VAL A 552 -10.34 19.46 -7.71
CA VAL A 552 -9.31 18.69 -7.02
C VAL A 552 -8.44 19.70 -6.26
N PRO A 553 -8.27 19.57 -4.93
CA PRO A 553 -7.56 20.56 -4.14
C PRO A 553 -6.05 20.52 -4.45
N ARG A 554 -5.38 21.67 -4.27
CA ARG A 554 -3.92 21.79 -4.47
C ARG A 554 -3.13 20.81 -3.61
N SER A 555 -3.61 20.55 -2.40
CA SER A 555 -3.02 19.58 -1.46
C SER A 555 -2.98 18.15 -2.02
N TYR A 556 -3.92 17.78 -2.90
CA TYR A 556 -3.90 16.48 -3.58
C TYR A 556 -2.68 16.36 -4.51
N PHE A 557 -2.44 17.37 -5.35
CA PHE A 557 -1.30 17.39 -6.27
C PHE A 557 0.05 17.41 -5.56
N GLN A 558 0.14 18.08 -4.42
CA GLN A 558 1.37 18.13 -3.62
C GLN A 558 1.70 16.78 -2.96
N LYS A 559 0.67 15.99 -2.64
CA LYS A 559 0.82 14.68 -1.98
C LYS A 559 0.92 13.52 -2.98
N ALA A 560 0.45 13.69 -4.21
CA ALA A 560 0.50 12.66 -5.24
C ALA A 560 1.95 12.30 -5.62
N ASP A 561 2.24 10.99 -5.66
CA ASP A 561 3.54 10.45 -6.09
C ASP A 561 3.67 10.42 -7.63
N LEU A 562 2.55 10.62 -8.34
CA LEU A 562 2.47 10.57 -9.79
C LEU A 562 1.75 11.82 -10.30
N SER A 563 2.31 12.44 -11.34
CA SER A 563 1.67 13.55 -12.03
C SER A 563 0.51 13.06 -12.90
N PHE A 564 -0.55 13.85 -12.94
CA PHE A 564 -1.72 13.64 -13.80
C PHE A 564 -2.25 14.98 -14.32
N SER A 565 -2.90 14.96 -15.48
CA SER A 565 -3.48 16.15 -16.13
C SER A 565 -4.90 15.92 -16.63
N GLN A 566 -5.42 14.71 -16.49
CA GLN A 566 -6.77 14.33 -16.89
C GLN A 566 -7.55 13.84 -15.68
N VAL A 567 -8.80 14.29 -15.61
CA VAL A 567 -9.81 13.76 -14.69
C VAL A 567 -10.67 12.79 -15.46
N VAL A 568 -11.03 11.68 -14.82
CA VAL A 568 -11.85 10.62 -15.38
C VAL A 568 -13.10 10.49 -14.53
N LEU A 569 -14.22 10.17 -15.17
CA LEU A 569 -15.49 9.96 -14.51
C LEU A 569 -16.09 8.63 -14.97
N TRP A 570 -16.39 7.76 -14.01
CA TRP A 570 -17.23 6.59 -14.23
C TRP A 570 -18.63 6.89 -13.71
N HIS A 571 -19.66 6.44 -14.40
CA HIS A 571 -21.04 6.61 -13.93
C HIS A 571 -21.84 5.32 -14.10
N LYS A 572 -22.86 5.18 -13.26
CA LYS A 572 -23.86 4.11 -13.32
C LYS A 572 -25.22 4.69 -13.01
N VAL A 573 -26.23 4.23 -13.73
CA VAL A 573 -27.63 4.58 -13.45
C VAL A 573 -28.35 3.32 -12.99
N HIS A 574 -29.00 3.41 -11.83
CA HIS A 574 -29.75 2.32 -11.22
C HIS A 574 -31.22 2.71 -11.11
N TYR A 575 -32.15 1.79 -11.35
CA TYR A 575 -33.56 2.00 -11.01
C TYR A 575 -33.74 1.78 -9.50
N ASP A 576 -34.23 2.80 -8.79
CA ASP A 576 -34.37 2.78 -7.33
C ASP A 576 -35.79 2.38 -6.90
N GLY A 577 -36.82 2.65 -7.71
CA GLY A 577 -38.18 2.21 -7.43
C GLY A 577 -39.25 2.89 -8.30
N PRO A 578 -40.50 2.40 -8.27
CA PRO A 578 -41.60 3.08 -8.93
C PRO A 578 -41.91 4.43 -8.27
N LEU A 579 -42.57 5.33 -8.99
CA LEU A 579 -43.19 6.51 -8.37
C LEU A 579 -44.33 6.01 -7.47
N ASP A 580 -44.29 6.32 -6.18
CA ASP A 580 -45.43 6.03 -5.30
C ASP A 580 -46.67 6.66 -5.92
N ARG A 581 -47.70 5.84 -6.14
CA ARG A 581 -49.00 6.32 -6.59
C ARG A 581 -49.60 7.10 -5.44
N ALA A 582 -49.33 8.39 -5.41
CA ALA A 582 -50.19 9.32 -4.71
C ALA A 582 -51.60 9.10 -5.26
N ASP A 583 -52.52 8.71 -4.38
CA ASP A 583 -53.97 8.56 -4.55
C ASP A 583 -54.48 7.12 -4.79
N GLY A 584 -55.08 6.55 -3.74
CA GLY A 584 -56.30 5.74 -3.88
C GLY A 584 -56.29 4.34 -3.28
N ASP A 585 -56.25 4.24 -1.95
CA ASP A 585 -57.17 3.46 -1.09
C ASP A 585 -56.45 2.79 0.08
N ASP A 586 -56.42 3.53 1.20
CA ASP A 586 -56.58 2.94 2.52
C ASP A 586 -57.90 2.15 2.55
N GLN A 587 -57.88 0.90 2.09
CA GLN A 587 -58.93 -0.08 2.39
C GLN A 587 -58.36 -1.23 3.23
N ASP A 588 -58.47 -0.98 4.53
CA ASP A 588 -59.11 -1.86 5.50
C ASP A 588 -58.40 -3.15 5.92
N GLY A 589 -58.45 -3.37 7.24
CA GLY A 589 -57.66 -4.36 7.96
C GLY A 589 -57.87 -5.81 7.54
N GLY A 590 -56.78 -6.57 7.58
CA GLY A 590 -56.80 -8.02 7.36
C GLY A 590 -55.57 -8.69 7.97
N GLU A 591 -55.66 -8.88 9.30
CA GLU A 591 -54.94 -9.81 10.18
C GLU A 591 -53.73 -10.60 9.64
N GLU A 592 -52.62 -10.42 10.35
CA GLU A 592 -51.56 -11.40 10.51
C GLU A 592 -52.15 -12.79 10.86
N GLN A 593 -52.20 -13.71 9.89
CA GLN A 593 -52.31 -15.14 10.19
C GLN A 593 -50.97 -15.82 9.93
N GLN A 594 -50.20 -15.95 11.01
CA GLN A 594 -49.31 -17.08 11.22
C GLN A 594 -50.15 -18.37 11.18
N SER A 595 -49.98 -19.18 10.15
CA SER A 595 -50.37 -20.59 10.20
C SER A 595 -49.15 -21.46 9.95
N GLU A 596 -48.62 -22.02 11.04
CA GLU A 596 -47.86 -23.26 11.03
C GLU A 596 -48.76 -24.38 10.48
N VAL A 597 -48.36 -25.05 9.39
CA VAL A 597 -48.85 -26.39 9.05
C VAL A 597 -47.70 -27.19 8.46
N ASP A 598 -47.24 -28.17 9.25
CA ASP A 598 -46.51 -29.35 8.80
C ASP A 598 -47.35 -30.16 7.80
N GLY A 599 -46.74 -30.65 6.71
CA GLY A 599 -47.40 -31.64 5.86
C GLY A 599 -46.71 -31.92 4.54
N ALA A 600 -46.12 -33.11 4.43
CA ALA A 600 -45.39 -33.62 3.28
C ALA A 600 -46.26 -33.91 2.03
N GLY A 601 -45.67 -33.69 0.84
CA GLY A 601 -45.81 -34.58 -0.32
C GLY A 601 -46.67 -34.10 -1.51
N GLY A 602 -46.04 -34.00 -2.68
CA GLY A 602 -46.62 -34.52 -3.93
C GLY A 602 -47.01 -33.53 -5.05
N ASN A 603 -46.10 -33.42 -6.03
CA ASN A 603 -46.29 -33.36 -7.50
C ASN A 603 -47.22 -32.32 -8.19
N ASN A 604 -46.56 -31.55 -9.09
CA ASN A 604 -46.90 -31.19 -10.49
C ASN A 604 -48.32 -30.70 -10.85
N ASP A 605 -48.40 -29.45 -11.31
CA ASP A 605 -48.79 -28.99 -12.67
C ASP A 605 -49.07 -27.47 -12.61
N ASP A 606 -48.21 -26.60 -13.12
CA ASP A 606 -48.17 -26.08 -14.51
C ASP A 606 -49.42 -25.25 -14.91
N SER A 607 -49.36 -23.93 -14.70
CA SER A 607 -50.00 -22.89 -15.56
C SER A 607 -49.71 -21.45 -15.08
N SER A 608 -48.58 -20.94 -15.56
CA SER A 608 -48.43 -19.62 -16.23
C SER A 608 -49.25 -18.40 -15.76
N MET A 609 -48.62 -17.52 -14.97
CA MET A 609 -48.53 -16.08 -15.24
C MET A 609 -47.21 -15.54 -14.68
N ASN A 610 -46.09 -15.98 -15.26
CA ASN A 610 -44.82 -15.27 -15.12
C ASN A 610 -44.83 -14.13 -16.14
N LEU A 611 -45.19 -12.93 -15.68
CA LEU A 611 -44.80 -11.70 -16.35
C LEU A 611 -43.27 -11.70 -16.43
N SER A 612 -42.79 -11.79 -17.65
CA SER A 612 -41.40 -11.81 -18.08
C SER A 612 -40.58 -10.71 -17.40
N ALA A 613 -39.77 -11.11 -16.43
CA ALA A 613 -38.55 -10.40 -16.00
C ALA A 613 -37.43 -10.52 -17.06
N GLU A 614 -37.80 -10.51 -18.34
CA GLU A 614 -36.88 -10.47 -19.48
C GLU A 614 -36.73 -9.01 -19.91
N ASP A 615 -36.04 -8.21 -19.10
CA ASP A 615 -35.43 -6.92 -19.49
C ASP A 615 -34.42 -6.40 -18.43
N GLY A 616 -33.98 -7.25 -17.49
CA GLY A 616 -33.00 -6.88 -16.44
C GLY A 616 -31.54 -6.87 -16.89
N GLU A 617 -31.26 -7.00 -18.19
CA GLU A 617 -29.88 -7.14 -18.71
C GLU A 617 -29.20 -5.80 -19.05
N ASP A 618 -29.94 -4.69 -19.18
CA ASP A 618 -29.37 -3.36 -19.46
C ASP A 618 -29.15 -2.48 -18.20
N GLU A 619 -29.66 -2.86 -17.02
CA GLU A 619 -29.60 -2.06 -15.77
C GLU A 619 -28.22 -1.95 -15.10
N ASN A 620 -27.17 -2.49 -15.74
CA ASN A 620 -25.81 -2.45 -15.19
C ASN A 620 -24.73 -2.13 -16.23
N ARG A 621 -25.09 -1.41 -17.31
CA ARG A 621 -24.08 -0.81 -18.20
C ARG A 621 -23.32 0.27 -17.43
N THR A 622 -22.11 -0.08 -16.99
CA THR A 622 -21.07 0.92 -16.78
C THR A 622 -20.65 1.42 -18.13
N ASP A 623 -21.01 2.64 -18.47
CA ASP A 623 -20.49 3.29 -19.65
C ASP A 623 -18.97 3.48 -19.52
N SER A 624 -18.31 3.54 -20.68
CA SER A 624 -16.87 3.76 -20.75
C SER A 624 -16.50 5.04 -20.00
N PRO A 625 -15.37 5.08 -19.28
CA PRO A 625 -14.95 6.26 -18.55
C PRO A 625 -14.91 7.49 -19.47
N ILE A 626 -15.53 8.58 -19.03
CA ILE A 626 -15.46 9.88 -19.71
C ILE A 626 -14.25 10.60 -19.13
N ALA A 627 -13.42 11.20 -19.99
CA ALA A 627 -12.23 11.92 -19.55
C ALA A 627 -12.29 13.39 -19.99
N THR A 628 -11.83 14.29 -19.12
CA THR A 628 -11.69 15.71 -19.40
C THR A 628 -10.33 16.21 -18.93
N ALA A 629 -9.85 17.30 -19.52
CA ALA A 629 -8.62 17.94 -19.08
C ALA A 629 -8.86 18.66 -17.75
N LEU A 630 -7.90 18.54 -16.83
CA LEU A 630 -7.91 19.31 -15.60
C LEU A 630 -7.48 20.75 -15.88
N LEU A 631 -8.24 21.74 -15.39
CA LEU A 631 -7.88 23.15 -15.51
C LEU A 631 -6.73 23.52 -14.55
N PRO A 632 -5.96 24.59 -14.81
CA PRO A 632 -4.80 24.98 -13.97
C PRO A 632 -5.11 25.23 -12.50
N ASN A 633 -6.36 25.55 -12.16
CA ASN A 633 -6.84 25.74 -10.79
C ASN A 633 -7.37 24.46 -10.13
N GLY A 634 -7.19 23.30 -10.76
CA GLY A 634 -7.70 22.01 -10.30
C GLY A 634 -9.19 21.78 -10.59
N ARG A 635 -9.87 22.68 -11.30
CA ARG A 635 -11.28 22.52 -11.65
C ARG A 635 -11.48 21.57 -12.84
N PHE A 636 -12.63 20.91 -12.87
CA PHE A 636 -13.04 20.05 -13.97
C PHE A 636 -14.54 20.18 -14.24
N PHE A 637 -14.95 19.76 -15.44
CA PHE A 637 -16.34 19.78 -15.89
C PHE A 637 -16.60 18.60 -16.83
N PHE A 638 -17.73 17.93 -16.64
CA PHE A 638 -18.27 16.88 -17.48
C PHE A 638 -19.75 17.16 -17.79
N SER A 639 -20.19 16.67 -18.94
CA SER A 639 -21.61 16.60 -19.32
C SER A 639 -21.92 15.16 -19.69
N ILE A 640 -22.85 14.54 -18.97
CA ILE A 640 -23.34 13.19 -19.27
C ILE A 640 -24.70 13.32 -19.94
N GLU A 641 -24.80 12.86 -21.17
CA GLU A 641 -26.09 12.71 -21.84
C GLU A 641 -26.66 11.33 -21.51
N TRP A 642 -27.80 11.30 -20.84
CA TRP A 642 -28.51 10.08 -20.46
C TRP A 642 -29.92 10.10 -21.06
N VAL A 643 -30.32 8.99 -21.70
CA VAL A 643 -31.66 8.86 -22.28
C VAL A 643 -32.54 8.06 -21.35
N ALA A 644 -33.61 8.68 -20.85
CA ALA A 644 -34.54 8.01 -19.94
C ALA A 644 -35.26 6.82 -20.62
N PRO A 645 -35.46 5.70 -19.92
CA PRO A 645 -36.23 4.58 -20.46
C PRO A 645 -37.64 5.01 -20.88
N ARG A 646 -38.10 4.52 -22.04
CA ARG A 646 -39.42 4.90 -22.60
C ARG A 646 -40.61 4.28 -21.89
N HIS A 647 -40.42 3.14 -21.24
CA HIS A 647 -41.51 2.27 -20.78
C HIS A 647 -41.50 2.05 -19.27
N ARG A 648 -40.73 2.83 -18.52
CA ARG A 648 -40.53 2.60 -17.09
C ARG A 648 -40.38 3.91 -16.33
N ASP A 649 -41.51 4.38 -15.83
CA ASP A 649 -41.59 5.46 -14.87
C ASP A 649 -41.03 5.01 -13.51
N GLY A 650 -40.43 5.94 -12.77
CA GLY A 650 -39.83 5.65 -11.47
C GLY A 650 -38.67 6.58 -11.12
N TYR A 651 -38.13 6.34 -9.94
CA TYR A 651 -36.90 6.96 -9.47
C TYR A 651 -35.70 6.17 -10.00
N TYR A 652 -34.74 6.90 -10.54
CA TYR A 652 -33.45 6.39 -10.94
C TYR A 652 -32.37 7.11 -10.13
N ARG A 653 -31.35 6.38 -9.73
CA ARG A 653 -30.18 6.89 -9.03
C ARG A 653 -28.97 6.85 -9.95
N MET A 654 -28.46 8.00 -10.33
CA MET A 654 -27.19 8.11 -11.05
C MET A 654 -26.07 8.30 -10.03
N GLN A 655 -25.17 7.32 -9.94
CA GLN A 655 -23.98 7.38 -9.10
C GLN A 655 -22.74 7.56 -9.98
N VAL A 656 -21.85 8.46 -9.57
CA VAL A 656 -20.59 8.72 -10.25
C VAL A 656 -19.40 8.41 -9.37
N ARG A 657 -18.27 8.09 -10.00
CA ARG A 657 -16.98 7.93 -9.32
C ARG A 657 -15.98 8.81 -10.05
N LEU A 658 -15.31 9.65 -9.28
CA LEU A 658 -14.27 10.53 -9.78
C LEU A 658 -12.93 9.81 -9.77
N GLY A 659 -12.13 10.08 -10.78
CA GLY A 659 -10.78 9.58 -10.90
C GLY A 659 -9.85 10.52 -11.64
N CYS A 660 -8.61 10.10 -11.79
CA CYS A 660 -7.66 10.76 -12.66
C CYS A 660 -6.87 9.73 -13.46
N ARG A 661 -6.25 10.22 -14.53
CA ARG A 661 -5.37 9.42 -15.37
C ARG A 661 -3.95 9.98 -15.33
N ASP A 662 -3.01 9.13 -14.91
CA ASP A 662 -1.60 9.52 -14.85
C ASP A 662 -0.96 9.59 -16.26
N VAL A 663 0.28 10.07 -16.32
CA VAL A 663 1.06 10.16 -17.58
C VAL A 663 1.31 8.82 -18.27
N ARG A 664 1.04 7.69 -17.62
CA ARG A 664 1.16 6.33 -18.17
C ARG A 664 -0.20 5.75 -18.54
N PHE A 665 -1.25 6.58 -18.54
CA PHE A 665 -2.63 6.19 -18.77
C PHE A 665 -3.22 5.25 -17.72
N ALA A 666 -2.60 5.12 -16.54
CA ALA A 666 -3.20 4.39 -15.43
C ALA A 666 -4.29 5.24 -14.76
N GLU A 667 -5.42 4.61 -14.46
CA GLU A 667 -6.58 5.26 -13.85
C GLU A 667 -6.58 5.06 -12.34
N TRP A 668 -6.84 6.15 -11.61
CA TRP A 668 -6.84 6.22 -10.15
C TRP A 668 -8.17 6.79 -9.67
N GLU A 669 -8.63 6.36 -8.51
CA GLU A 669 -9.86 6.89 -7.90
C GLU A 669 -9.51 8.07 -6.98
N ILE A 670 -10.30 9.13 -7.06
CA ILE A 670 -10.18 10.29 -6.19
C ILE A 670 -11.35 10.25 -5.20
N SER A 671 -11.06 10.27 -3.90
CA SER A 671 -12.10 10.38 -2.88
C SER A 671 -12.87 11.68 -3.05
N THR A 672 -14.20 11.61 -3.02
CA THR A 672 -15.10 12.78 -3.04
C THR A 672 -15.72 12.99 -1.67
N LEU A 673 -16.31 14.16 -1.45
CA LEU A 673 -17.11 14.42 -0.26
C LEU A 673 -18.34 13.47 -0.22
N PRO A 674 -18.76 13.02 0.98
CA PRO A 674 -19.96 12.18 1.11
C PRO A 674 -21.18 12.90 0.51
N ASN A 675 -22.11 12.12 -0.05
CA ASN A 675 -23.37 12.58 -0.65
C ASN A 675 -23.25 13.46 -1.91
N THR A 676 -22.04 13.73 -2.42
CA THR A 676 -21.85 14.51 -3.64
C THR A 676 -21.74 13.68 -4.92
N ASP A 677 -21.67 12.36 -4.78
CA ASP A 677 -21.42 11.39 -5.85
C ASP A 677 -22.70 10.82 -6.48
N THR A 678 -23.85 11.31 -6.05
CA THR A 678 -25.16 10.73 -6.40
C THR A 678 -26.18 11.82 -6.71
N ILE A 679 -26.96 11.63 -7.77
CA ILE A 679 -28.13 12.44 -8.10
C ILE A 679 -29.33 11.54 -8.40
N PHE A 680 -30.54 11.99 -8.05
CA PHE A 680 -31.76 11.26 -8.31
C PHE A 680 -32.47 11.84 -9.54
N LEU A 681 -33.01 10.95 -10.38
CA LEU A 681 -33.73 11.30 -11.60
C LEU A 681 -35.14 10.72 -11.47
N CYS A 682 -36.14 11.58 -11.48
CA CYS A 682 -37.56 11.22 -11.47
C CYS A 682 -38.04 11.12 -12.92
N VAL A 683 -38.28 9.91 -13.40
CA VAL A 683 -38.85 9.69 -14.74
C VAL A 683 -40.36 9.54 -14.61
N LYS A 684 -41.11 10.52 -15.10
CA LYS A 684 -42.58 10.53 -15.03
C LYS A 684 -43.18 10.73 -16.40
N SER A 685 -44.01 9.78 -16.85
CA SER A 685 -44.86 9.97 -18.02
C SER A 685 -45.81 11.13 -17.77
N ARG A 686 -45.94 12.04 -18.74
CA ARG A 686 -46.97 13.07 -18.67
C ARG A 686 -48.32 12.37 -18.54
N SER A 687 -49.02 12.59 -17.43
CA SER A 687 -50.42 12.24 -17.32
C SER A 687 -51.18 13.09 -18.33
N ASP A 688 -51.96 12.45 -19.20
CA ASP A 688 -52.75 13.11 -20.26
C ASP A 688 -53.76 14.15 -19.73
N ASP A 689 -53.93 14.26 -18.41
CA ASP A 689 -54.82 15.21 -17.73
C ASP A 689 -54.33 16.67 -17.71
N GLU A 690 -53.06 16.95 -18.06
CA GLU A 690 -52.55 18.33 -18.26
C GLU A 690 -52.59 18.78 -19.73
N SER A 691 -53.40 18.14 -20.57
CA SER A 691 -53.67 18.59 -21.95
C SER A 691 -54.49 19.90 -22.06
N GLY A 692 -54.66 20.62 -20.95
CA GLY A 692 -55.19 21.99 -20.92
C GLY A 692 -54.09 23.06 -20.89
N SER A 693 -53.77 23.63 -22.06
CA SER A 693 -53.05 24.91 -22.26
C SER A 693 -51.51 24.93 -22.31
N LEU A 694 -50.92 24.32 -23.35
CA LEU A 694 -49.65 24.82 -23.91
C LEU A 694 -49.71 24.85 -25.44
N SER A 695 -50.48 25.81 -25.97
CA SER A 695 -50.22 26.39 -27.29
C SER A 695 -49.34 27.62 -27.10
N GLY A 696 -48.03 27.47 -27.24
CA GLY A 696 -47.10 28.60 -27.12
C GLY A 696 -45.63 28.22 -26.98
N VAL A 697 -45.09 27.47 -27.95
CA VAL A 697 -43.68 27.58 -28.38
C VAL A 697 -43.67 27.55 -29.91
#